data_AF-A0A946BEK2-F1
#
_entry.id   AF-A0A946BEK2-F1
#
_cell.length_a   1.000
_cell.length_b   1.000
_cell.length_c   1.000
_cell.angle_alpha   90.00
_cell.angle_beta   90.00
_cell.angle_gamma   90.00
#
_symmetry.space_group_name_H-M   'P 1'
#
loop_
_entity.id
_entity.type
_entity.pdbx_description
1 polymer ?
#
loop_
_entity_poly.entity_id
_entity_poly.type
_entity_poly.pdbx_seq_one_letter_code
_entity_poly.pdbx_strand_id
1 'polypeptide(L)'
;MTFLTPGTEYWNNKFAAFMHDPFDKVFQIPGHENRAAELIKQYGLAMPNDKFWRTADAMAAGFERGQVPSYSKDENKNGAIDYFANPVLTHPTSNLDSLKIGLPESLRELPREKAVQTIYENLLGAVKKCIGKTDDQSGYSGRFKGEPDLFAKARFFYTHLRLRFYLAQNNVASLGGFWHRIPADSRFPDHSIWQHNALTSAFYSCMELSGQNDDIGMMMFSITPVQAFIGRARKLRDYWTGSVILSWLAFEGIRWVCEHLGPDHILYPSLIDQPLMSEYLESEWRMDDIKKPEGSKDIASFPNKFLFLVPQSQAEDIGRLIKQHIKEEWIKLCNAGEGVIRDVLKLEKGRADDHIHSMFQRQTHDYWEFDWASVKMLSGEPGSRDEMVKFLPEGLYSDQSGVLEIFNEIIKDKTYYDKSGKGVFYSVTHSLVQSILAASKTLKFSRRAEENGEKCHLCGEFEILHSEANTTSMGAGAYKEAIKDFWVLLKDKWARDSDFGKNAEKLCTVCLMKRILYRVFESPQSQNTDNHVLYNMFHKNEMFPSTTYISLFNYYKRQGIDDPKQKQKVAQDLYENSADILGRGSKEPGNRDKYYAILMMDGDKMGRLVNGTTLASTWKSVLHPDMLGRLEKESFEAKYRDNWVKIFKKYPRRLLTPAIHAAISESLGDFAIYGVASIVKKYDGRLIYAGGDDVCAVLPVDTVLYAAREIKDYYNSAFQIIQPDGSSLQVKDKWPISEGKLSINLGTGKDISISAGILLCHHKENLSQMISNSHQLLNRYAKEKAGRNACAIELRKRSGGSRFFVRKWDDTVWDSFTTIGKASAGGVKDIEAVSRSLVYRLEYYRDGIEAIIKIEENVDNKLLTAFIEKQLERSSLGKSIEKEFAGKIANIVIEKNQEGDPEFKPEGLIVGSFLYGGEANEHRA
;
A
#
# COMPACT_ATOMS: atom_id res chain seq x y z
N MET A 1 -12.73 23.19 -22.79
CA MET A 1 -11.92 24.42 -22.69
C MET A 1 -10.50 23.97 -22.48
N THR A 2 -9.54 24.47 -23.27
CA THR A 2 -8.13 24.07 -23.14
C THR A 2 -7.62 24.39 -21.74
N PHE A 3 -7.09 23.39 -21.04
CA PHE A 3 -6.44 23.58 -19.75
C PHE A 3 -5.20 24.49 -19.90
N LEU A 4 -5.09 25.52 -19.05
CA LEU A 4 -3.94 26.42 -19.00
C LEU A 4 -3.18 26.19 -17.69
N THR A 5 -1.85 26.11 -17.78
CA THR A 5 -1.00 25.95 -16.60
C THR A 5 -1.19 27.12 -15.64
N PRO A 6 -1.53 26.89 -14.37
CA PRO A 6 -1.78 27.99 -13.43
C PRO A 6 -0.53 28.77 -13.07
N GLY A 7 -0.67 30.10 -12.97
CA GLY A 7 0.38 31.04 -12.58
C GLY A 7 0.51 31.23 -11.07
N THR A 8 1.31 32.21 -10.66
CA THR A 8 1.67 32.49 -9.25
C THR A 8 0.47 32.86 -8.37
N GLU A 9 -0.50 33.61 -8.92
CA GLU A 9 -1.71 34.03 -8.19
C GLU A 9 -2.53 32.82 -7.72
N TYR A 10 -2.72 31.83 -8.59
CA TYR A 10 -3.37 30.57 -8.24
C TYR A 10 -2.72 29.90 -7.04
N TRP A 11 -1.39 29.75 -7.03
CA TRP A 11 -0.68 29.11 -5.92
C TRP A 11 -0.74 29.92 -4.62
N ASN A 12 -0.75 31.26 -4.71
CA ASN A 12 -0.93 32.13 -3.56
C ASN A 12 -2.34 32.00 -2.97
N ASN A 13 -3.38 32.04 -3.80
CA ASN A 13 -4.77 31.92 -3.37
C ASN A 13 -5.06 30.53 -2.82
N LYS A 14 -4.58 29.48 -3.49
CA LYS A 14 -4.67 28.09 -3.05
C LYS A 14 -3.98 27.87 -1.70
N PHE A 15 -2.80 28.44 -1.49
CA PHE A 15 -2.10 28.40 -0.21
C PHE A 15 -2.88 29.14 0.88
N ALA A 16 -3.44 30.31 0.59
CA ALA A 16 -4.27 31.04 1.55
C ALA A 16 -5.54 30.24 1.92
N ALA A 17 -6.20 29.62 0.94
CA ALA A 17 -7.33 28.73 1.15
C ALA A 17 -6.97 27.48 1.98
N PHE A 18 -5.76 26.94 1.84
CA PHE A 18 -5.27 25.84 2.67
C PHE A 18 -4.97 26.29 4.12
N MET A 19 -4.57 27.53 4.33
CA MET A 19 -4.22 28.07 5.65
C MET A 19 -5.41 28.77 6.33
N HIS A 20 -6.64 28.61 5.81
CA HIS A 20 -7.84 29.29 6.31
C HIS A 20 -8.12 28.95 7.78
N ASP A 21 -7.84 27.71 8.17
CA ASP A 21 -7.82 27.24 9.54
C ASP A 21 -6.38 27.01 10.02
N PRO A 22 -6.02 27.50 11.22
CA PRO A 22 -4.69 27.28 11.76
C PRO A 22 -4.55 25.87 12.34
N PHE A 23 -3.34 25.29 12.31
CA PHE A 23 -3.11 23.91 12.73
C PHE A 23 -3.34 23.65 14.23
N ASP A 24 -3.39 24.70 15.06
CA ASP A 24 -3.73 24.63 16.49
C ASP A 24 -5.24 24.79 16.78
N LYS A 25 -6.10 24.91 15.75
CA LYS A 25 -7.55 25.22 15.87
C LYS A 25 -8.27 24.43 16.94
N VAL A 26 -8.00 23.12 17.05
CA VAL A 26 -8.69 22.22 17.98
C VAL A 26 -8.53 22.64 19.44
N PHE A 27 -7.40 23.26 19.80
CA PHE A 27 -7.13 23.72 21.15
C PHE A 27 -7.88 25.02 21.50
N GLN A 28 -8.18 25.85 20.49
CA GLN A 28 -8.94 27.08 20.65
C GLN A 28 -9.67 27.51 19.38
N ILE A 29 -10.96 27.18 19.31
CA ILE A 29 -11.82 27.59 18.21
C ILE A 29 -12.09 29.11 18.24
N PRO A 30 -12.42 29.77 19.37
CA PRO A 30 -12.63 31.22 19.35
C PRO A 30 -11.39 31.98 18.86
N GLY A 31 -11.57 32.88 17.88
CA GLY A 31 -10.48 33.70 17.32
C GLY A 31 -9.53 32.98 16.35
N HIS A 32 -9.82 31.74 15.93
CA HIS A 32 -8.97 30.99 14.99
C HIS A 32 -8.77 31.71 13.65
N GLU A 33 -9.80 32.40 13.12
CA GLU A 33 -9.71 33.18 11.87
C GLU A 33 -8.64 34.29 11.96
N ASN A 34 -8.52 34.96 13.11
CA ASN A 34 -7.49 35.98 13.32
C ASN A 34 -6.09 35.36 13.34
N ARG A 35 -5.94 34.17 13.96
CA ARG A 35 -4.67 33.43 14.00
C ARG A 35 -4.26 32.92 12.62
N ALA A 36 -5.21 32.40 11.85
CA ALA A 36 -5.00 32.05 10.44
C ALA A 36 -4.57 33.27 9.61
N ALA A 37 -5.28 34.40 9.74
CA ALA A 37 -4.92 35.63 9.04
C ALA A 37 -3.50 36.12 9.41
N GLU A 38 -3.10 36.00 10.67
CA GLU A 38 -1.75 36.33 11.12
C GLU A 38 -0.69 35.40 10.52
N LEU A 39 -0.94 34.08 10.47
CA LEU A 39 -0.08 33.09 9.81
C LEU A 39 0.08 33.41 8.32
N ILE A 40 -1.01 33.71 7.61
CA ILE A 40 -0.99 34.04 6.17
C ILE A 40 -0.25 35.36 5.93
N LYS A 41 -0.44 36.36 6.79
CA LYS A 41 0.26 37.65 6.73
C LYS A 41 1.78 37.49 6.90
N GLN A 42 2.23 36.43 7.59
CA GLN A 42 3.66 36.10 7.63
C GLN A 42 4.25 35.74 6.26
N TYR A 43 3.44 35.57 5.21
CA TYR A 43 3.92 35.32 3.84
C TYR A 43 3.72 36.49 2.89
N GLY A 44 3.25 37.65 3.39
CA GLY A 44 2.88 38.79 2.55
C GLY A 44 1.60 38.55 1.75
N LEU A 45 0.80 37.58 2.18
CA LEU A 45 -0.47 37.22 1.54
C LEU A 45 -1.66 37.68 2.37
N ALA A 46 -2.83 37.65 1.76
CA ALA A 46 -4.11 37.84 2.40
C ALA A 46 -5.06 36.74 1.94
N MET A 47 -6.15 36.53 2.69
CA MET A 47 -7.24 35.67 2.23
C MET A 47 -7.82 36.22 0.92
N PRO A 48 -8.22 35.37 -0.03
CA PRO A 48 -8.92 35.80 -1.23
C PRO A 48 -10.20 36.55 -0.86
N ASN A 49 -10.51 37.63 -1.59
CA ASN A 49 -11.70 38.46 -1.36
C ASN A 49 -12.95 37.95 -2.12
N ASP A 50 -12.90 36.71 -2.61
CA ASP A 50 -14.01 36.06 -3.29
C ASP A 50 -14.89 35.25 -2.31
N LYS A 51 -16.03 34.77 -2.80
CA LYS A 51 -16.93 33.88 -2.04
C LYS A 51 -16.57 32.41 -2.16
N PHE A 52 -15.64 32.04 -3.03
CA PHE A 52 -15.32 30.65 -3.34
C PHE A 52 -14.68 29.96 -2.14
N TRP A 53 -13.74 30.59 -1.44
CA TRP A 53 -13.08 29.92 -0.31
C TRP A 53 -14.05 29.61 0.84
N ARG A 54 -15.00 30.51 1.14
CA ARG A 54 -16.07 30.27 2.14
C ARG A 54 -17.01 29.16 1.70
N THR A 55 -17.30 29.10 0.41
CA THR A 55 -18.12 28.04 -0.18
C THR A 55 -17.38 26.69 -0.10
N ALA A 56 -16.09 26.68 -0.39
CA ALA A 56 -15.23 25.50 -0.31
C ALA A 56 -15.10 24.98 1.13
N ASP A 57 -14.88 25.84 2.13
CA ASP A 57 -14.86 25.47 3.55
C ASP A 57 -16.21 24.90 3.99
N ALA A 58 -17.32 25.56 3.62
CA ALA A 58 -18.66 25.07 3.92
C ALA A 58 -18.96 23.70 3.27
N MET A 59 -18.49 23.47 2.03
CA MET A 59 -18.60 22.19 1.36
C MET A 59 -17.76 21.14 2.10
N ALA A 60 -16.46 21.35 2.30
CA ALA A 60 -15.54 20.44 2.99
C ALA A 60 -16.05 20.04 4.39
N ALA A 61 -16.49 21.04 5.16
CA ALA A 61 -17.15 20.84 6.44
C ALA A 61 -18.36 19.90 6.36
N GLY A 62 -19.19 20.03 5.32
CA GLY A 62 -20.35 19.19 5.09
C GLY A 62 -20.03 17.72 4.79
N PHE A 63 -18.82 17.40 4.30
CA PHE A 63 -18.37 16.02 4.17
C PHE A 63 -18.01 15.44 5.54
N GLU A 64 -17.22 16.18 6.32
CA GLU A 64 -16.53 15.63 7.49
C GLU A 64 -17.40 15.65 8.74
N ARG A 65 -18.01 16.77 9.06
CA ARG A 65 -18.81 16.92 10.29
C ARG A 65 -20.29 16.90 9.93
N GLY A 66 -20.97 15.87 10.43
CA GLY A 66 -22.43 15.86 10.45
C GLY A 66 -22.95 17.11 11.17
N GLN A 67 -24.24 17.42 11.02
CA GLN A 67 -24.79 18.68 11.50
C GLN A 67 -24.87 18.73 13.04
N VAL A 68 -23.75 19.07 13.68
CA VAL A 68 -23.59 19.20 15.12
C VAL A 68 -23.76 20.66 15.58
N PRO A 69 -24.20 20.88 16.83
CA PRO A 69 -24.35 22.22 17.39
C PRO A 69 -23.01 22.97 17.42
N SER A 70 -23.07 24.29 17.22
CA SER A 70 -21.93 25.20 17.42
C SER A 70 -21.78 25.55 18.90
N TYR A 71 -20.84 26.44 19.21
CA TYR A 71 -20.77 27.05 20.53
C TYR A 71 -22.09 27.79 20.88
N SER A 72 -22.52 27.65 22.13
CA SER A 72 -23.61 28.40 22.75
C SER A 72 -23.26 28.69 24.20
N LYS A 73 -23.74 29.82 24.73
CA LYS A 73 -23.67 30.12 26.17
C LYS A 73 -24.64 29.27 27.00
N ASP A 74 -25.70 28.76 26.37
CA ASP A 74 -26.66 27.83 26.97
C ASP A 74 -26.09 26.41 26.90
N GLU A 75 -25.84 25.79 28.06
CA GLU A 75 -25.27 24.44 28.16
C GLU A 75 -26.10 23.38 27.42
N ASN A 76 -27.42 23.53 27.37
CA ASN A 76 -28.32 22.61 26.66
C ASN A 76 -28.29 22.78 25.13
N LYS A 77 -27.54 23.77 24.63
CA LYS A 77 -27.34 24.04 23.20
C LYS A 77 -25.86 24.06 22.81
N ASN A 78 -24.96 23.89 23.77
CA ASN A 78 -23.53 24.08 23.55
C ASN A 78 -22.88 22.82 22.95
N GLY A 79 -22.45 22.92 21.69
CA GLY A 79 -21.68 21.88 21.02
C GLY A 79 -20.17 21.99 21.16
N ALA A 80 -19.64 23.04 21.79
CA ALA A 80 -18.19 23.20 21.91
C ALA A 80 -17.60 22.15 22.87
N ILE A 81 -16.53 21.49 22.42
CA ILE A 81 -15.74 20.55 23.22
C ILE A 81 -14.47 21.24 23.68
N ASP A 82 -14.19 21.17 24.99
CA ASP A 82 -12.88 21.56 25.50
C ASP A 82 -11.89 20.42 25.27
N TYR A 83 -11.34 20.39 24.06
CA TYR A 83 -10.42 19.33 23.65
C TYR A 83 -9.16 19.29 24.52
N PHE A 84 -8.75 20.41 25.12
CA PHE A 84 -7.60 20.44 26.02
C PHE A 84 -7.85 19.63 27.30
N ALA A 85 -9.10 19.62 27.80
CA ALA A 85 -9.49 18.88 29.00
C ALA A 85 -9.67 17.37 28.74
N ASN A 86 -10.20 17.00 27.58
CA ASN A 86 -10.43 15.62 27.19
C ASN A 86 -9.96 15.35 25.74
N PRO A 87 -8.65 15.32 25.47
CA PRO A 87 -8.14 15.13 24.12
C PRO A 87 -8.24 13.65 23.71
N VAL A 88 -9.05 13.38 22.69
CA VAL A 88 -9.33 12.02 22.20
C VAL A 88 -9.27 11.99 20.69
N LEU A 89 -8.61 10.98 20.12
CA LEU A 89 -8.75 10.58 18.73
C LEU A 89 -9.69 9.39 18.60
N THR A 90 -10.59 9.42 17.63
CA THR A 90 -11.48 8.29 17.32
C THR A 90 -11.06 7.65 16.00
N HIS A 91 -11.21 6.34 15.88
CA HIS A 91 -10.75 5.65 14.67
C HIS A 91 -11.73 5.84 13.49
N PRO A 92 -11.28 6.25 12.29
CA PRO A 92 -12.15 6.55 11.16
C PRO A 92 -12.84 5.31 10.56
N THR A 93 -12.24 4.13 10.71
CA THR A 93 -12.75 2.86 10.12
C THR A 93 -13.18 1.81 11.14
N SER A 94 -12.77 1.92 12.41
CA SER A 94 -12.99 0.92 13.46
C SER A 94 -14.09 1.38 14.41
N ASN A 95 -14.81 0.42 15.02
CA ASN A 95 -15.93 0.72 15.91
C ASN A 95 -15.52 0.94 17.37
N LEU A 96 -14.49 0.23 17.84
CA LEU A 96 -14.16 0.16 19.27
C LEU A 96 -12.84 0.86 19.61
N ASP A 97 -12.10 1.30 18.60
CA ASP A 97 -10.79 1.89 18.78
C ASP A 97 -10.90 3.42 18.98
N SER A 98 -10.38 3.90 20.11
CA SER A 98 -10.16 5.32 20.39
C SER A 98 -8.87 5.48 21.17
N LEU A 99 -8.29 6.68 21.13
CA LEU A 99 -7.01 6.96 21.76
C LEU A 99 -7.08 8.27 22.55
N LYS A 100 -6.90 8.18 23.87
CA LYS A 100 -6.71 9.35 24.73
C LYS A 100 -5.31 9.90 24.55
N ILE A 101 -5.19 11.19 24.31
CA ILE A 101 -3.91 11.85 24.10
C ILE A 101 -3.41 12.46 25.42
N GLY A 102 -2.29 11.96 25.93
CA GLY A 102 -1.64 12.50 27.10
C GLY A 102 -0.85 13.76 26.75
N LEU A 103 -1.45 14.94 26.93
CA LEU A 103 -0.76 16.22 26.78
C LEU A 103 0.47 16.29 27.70
N PRO A 104 1.60 16.88 27.25
CA PRO A 104 2.82 16.96 28.03
C PRO A 104 2.63 17.78 29.30
N GLU A 105 3.41 17.47 30.33
CA GLU A 105 3.37 18.16 31.63
C GLU A 105 3.61 19.68 31.48
N SER A 106 4.53 20.06 30.60
CA SER A 106 4.82 21.47 30.24
C SER A 106 3.61 22.28 29.78
N LEU A 107 2.57 21.62 29.25
CA LEU A 107 1.31 22.26 28.88
C LEU A 107 0.24 22.10 29.96
N ARG A 108 0.19 20.95 30.65
CA ARG A 108 -0.82 20.65 31.68
C ARG A 108 -0.67 21.49 32.95
N GLU A 109 0.55 21.91 33.28
CA GLU A 109 0.83 22.76 34.46
C GLU A 109 0.49 24.23 34.23
N LEU A 110 0.33 24.65 32.97
CA LEU A 110 -0.02 26.02 32.63
C LEU A 110 -1.55 26.24 32.72
N PRO A 111 -2.01 27.45 33.08
CA PRO A 111 -3.39 27.85 32.85
C PRO A 111 -3.75 27.64 31.37
N ARG A 112 -4.99 27.17 31.10
CA ARG A 112 -5.45 26.79 29.76
C ARG A 112 -5.17 27.85 28.70
N GLU A 113 -5.48 29.11 28.98
CA GLU A 113 -5.24 30.23 28.06
C GLU A 113 -3.76 30.38 27.72
N LYS A 114 -2.87 30.23 28.73
CA LYS A 114 -1.43 30.32 28.55
C LYS A 114 -0.86 29.13 27.79
N ALA A 115 -1.38 27.92 28.04
CA ALA A 115 -0.99 26.71 27.32
C ALA A 115 -1.31 26.82 25.83
N VAL A 116 -2.55 27.21 25.51
CA VAL A 116 -2.99 27.43 24.13
C VAL A 116 -2.18 28.51 23.44
N GLN A 117 -1.97 29.65 24.11
CA GLN A 117 -1.15 30.75 23.57
C GLN A 117 0.27 30.27 23.28
N THR A 118 0.86 29.46 24.16
CA THR A 118 2.19 28.86 23.99
C THR A 118 2.25 27.92 22.78
N ILE A 119 1.21 27.12 22.54
CA ILE A 119 1.12 26.26 21.34
C ILE A 119 1.14 27.13 20.08
N TYR A 120 0.31 28.18 20.04
CA TYR A 120 0.21 29.06 18.89
C TYR A 120 1.50 29.84 18.61
N GLU A 121 2.11 30.45 19.63
CA GLU A 121 3.35 31.21 19.48
C GLU A 121 4.50 30.33 18.97
N ASN A 122 4.60 29.11 19.49
CA ASN A 122 5.60 28.14 19.01
C ASN A 122 5.32 27.69 17.58
N LEU A 123 4.05 27.47 17.21
CA LEU A 123 3.66 27.16 15.83
C LEU A 123 4.02 28.30 14.89
N LEU A 124 3.63 29.53 15.22
CA LEU A 124 3.92 30.74 14.44
C LEU A 124 5.43 30.94 14.26
N GLY A 125 6.20 30.78 15.34
CA GLY A 125 7.65 30.86 15.31
C GLY A 125 8.30 29.78 14.45
N ALA A 126 7.83 28.54 14.54
CA ALA A 126 8.33 27.42 13.74
C ALA A 126 8.03 27.62 12.25
N VAL A 127 6.79 27.98 11.90
CA VAL A 127 6.31 28.21 10.54
C VAL A 127 7.08 29.36 9.86
N LYS A 128 7.34 30.45 10.61
CA LYS A 128 8.18 31.55 10.14
C LYS A 128 9.62 31.11 9.88
N LYS A 129 10.20 30.31 10.78
CA LYS A 129 11.59 29.85 10.65
C LYS A 129 11.77 28.81 9.54
N CYS A 130 10.81 27.91 9.35
CA CYS A 130 10.96 26.81 8.40
C CYS A 130 10.68 27.24 6.96
N ILE A 131 9.61 27.99 6.71
CA ILE A 131 9.24 28.39 5.34
C ILE A 131 9.84 29.76 4.97
N GLY A 132 9.75 30.76 5.85
CA GLY A 132 10.21 32.13 5.60
C GLY A 132 9.33 32.95 4.63
N LYS A 133 9.63 34.25 4.49
CA LYS A 133 9.02 35.14 3.47
C LYS A 133 9.85 35.11 2.19
N THR A 134 9.20 35.45 1.07
CA THR A 134 9.89 35.68 -0.22
C THR A 134 11.02 36.71 -0.08
N ASP A 135 10.81 37.77 0.72
CA ASP A 135 11.73 38.90 0.81
C ASP A 135 12.79 38.78 1.92
N ASP A 136 12.56 37.94 2.93
CA ASP A 136 13.45 37.84 4.11
C ASP A 136 14.61 36.84 3.94
N GLN A 137 14.56 36.01 2.87
CA GLN A 137 15.57 35.01 2.52
C GLN A 137 15.91 34.04 3.67
N SER A 138 14.97 33.83 4.60
CA SER A 138 15.14 32.94 5.75
C SER A 138 14.46 31.59 5.53
N GLY A 139 14.97 30.52 6.15
CA GLY A 139 14.37 29.19 6.02
C GLY A 139 14.38 28.66 4.58
N TYR A 140 13.26 28.06 4.16
CA TYR A 140 13.10 27.41 2.85
C TYR A 140 12.98 28.41 1.69
N SER A 141 12.42 29.60 1.90
CA SER A 141 12.30 30.64 0.86
C SER A 141 13.65 31.09 0.31
N GLY A 142 14.69 31.12 1.16
CA GLY A 142 16.06 31.45 0.75
C GLY A 142 16.62 30.52 -0.33
N ARG A 143 16.07 29.31 -0.47
CA ARG A 143 16.47 28.35 -1.52
C ARG A 143 15.97 28.75 -2.90
N PHE A 144 15.02 29.67 -3.04
CA PHE A 144 14.38 30.08 -4.29
C PHE A 144 14.68 31.54 -4.65
N LYS A 145 15.89 32.00 -4.32
CA LYS A 145 16.32 33.38 -4.55
C LYS A 145 16.24 33.72 -6.05
N GLY A 146 15.43 34.73 -6.39
CA GLY A 146 15.20 35.16 -7.76
C GLY A 146 14.14 34.36 -8.52
N GLU A 147 13.47 33.40 -7.86
CA GLU A 147 12.47 32.50 -8.46
C GLU A 147 11.11 32.58 -7.72
N PRO A 148 10.49 33.78 -7.58
CA PRO A 148 9.28 33.95 -6.75
C PRO A 148 8.08 33.12 -7.22
N ASP A 149 7.94 32.93 -8.52
CA ASP A 149 6.86 32.13 -9.11
C ASP A 149 6.99 30.65 -8.76
N LEU A 150 8.22 30.13 -8.80
CA LEU A 150 8.52 28.76 -8.40
C LEU A 150 8.34 28.59 -6.89
N PHE A 151 8.72 29.59 -6.09
CA PHE A 151 8.55 29.56 -4.65
C PHE A 151 7.07 29.51 -4.23
N ALA A 152 6.16 30.21 -4.91
CA ALA A 152 4.73 30.16 -4.57
C ALA A 152 4.18 28.72 -4.61
N LYS A 153 4.55 27.97 -5.65
CA LYS A 153 4.24 26.54 -5.78
C LYS A 153 5.00 25.71 -4.74
N ALA A 154 6.32 25.92 -4.60
CA ALA A 154 7.15 25.19 -3.64
C ALA A 154 6.67 25.35 -2.18
N ARG A 155 6.21 26.54 -1.79
CA ARG A 155 5.63 26.85 -0.48
C ARG A 155 4.39 26.02 -0.21
N PHE A 156 3.52 25.87 -1.21
CA PHE A 156 2.32 25.03 -1.09
C PHE A 156 2.71 23.56 -0.89
N PHE A 157 3.59 23.03 -1.74
CA PHE A 157 4.10 21.65 -1.62
C PHE A 157 4.72 21.40 -0.24
N TYR A 158 5.56 22.32 0.24
CA TYR A 158 6.22 22.18 1.54
C TYR A 158 5.17 22.14 2.66
N THR A 159 4.19 23.03 2.62
CA THR A 159 3.15 23.14 3.65
C THR A 159 2.29 21.90 3.72
N HIS A 160 1.88 21.36 2.56
CA HIS A 160 1.03 20.18 2.52
C HIS A 160 1.80 18.87 2.81
N LEU A 161 3.01 18.71 2.27
CA LEU A 161 3.73 17.43 2.27
C LEU A 161 4.83 17.34 3.34
N ARG A 162 5.43 18.45 3.80
CA ARG A 162 6.59 18.45 4.71
C ARG A 162 6.34 19.10 6.08
N LEU A 163 5.50 20.13 6.16
CA LEU A 163 5.39 20.93 7.39
C LEU A 163 5.04 20.10 8.63
N ARG A 164 4.10 19.15 8.55
CA ARG A 164 3.78 18.30 9.70
C ARG A 164 4.96 17.47 10.20
N PHE A 165 5.84 17.02 9.30
CA PHE A 165 7.06 16.31 9.68
C PHE A 165 8.06 17.26 10.34
N TYR A 166 8.20 18.49 9.82
CA TYR A 166 9.02 19.51 10.46
C TYR A 166 8.56 19.77 11.89
N LEU A 167 7.25 19.99 12.08
CA LEU A 167 6.65 20.26 13.40
C LEU A 167 6.86 19.09 14.36
N ALA A 168 6.69 17.85 13.88
CA ALA A 168 6.88 16.65 14.68
C ALA A 168 8.35 16.40 15.06
N GLN A 169 9.28 16.45 14.10
CA GLN A 169 10.70 16.17 14.32
C GLN A 169 11.42 17.24 15.15
N ASN A 170 10.96 18.49 15.09
CA ASN A 170 11.46 19.57 15.95
C ASN A 170 10.68 19.68 17.26
N ASN A 171 9.76 18.74 17.54
CA ASN A 171 8.92 18.69 18.72
C ASN A 171 8.27 20.05 19.06
N VAL A 172 7.74 20.73 18.04
CA VAL A 172 7.17 22.08 18.19
C VAL A 172 6.01 22.02 19.18
N ALA A 173 6.02 22.93 20.15
CA ALA A 173 5.06 22.99 21.26
C ALA A 173 4.97 21.70 22.11
N SER A 174 6.01 20.85 22.10
CA SER A 174 6.00 19.54 22.78
C SER A 174 4.89 18.58 22.29
N LEU A 175 4.42 18.76 21.04
CA LEU A 175 3.34 17.95 20.47
C LEU A 175 3.85 16.79 19.59
N GLY A 176 5.15 16.71 19.29
CA GLY A 176 5.79 15.57 18.62
C GLY A 176 4.96 14.97 17.47
N GLY A 177 4.80 13.64 17.49
CA GLY A 177 4.04 12.91 16.48
C GLY A 177 2.55 13.22 16.42
N PHE A 178 2.00 13.95 17.39
CA PHE A 178 0.59 14.34 17.38
C PHE A 178 0.30 15.36 16.26
N TRP A 179 1.31 16.12 15.80
CA TRP A 179 1.18 17.01 14.64
C TRP A 179 0.65 16.31 13.38
N HIS A 180 0.88 15.00 13.23
CA HIS A 180 0.35 14.25 12.09
C HIS A 180 -1.17 14.02 12.15
N ARG A 181 -1.76 14.05 13.35
CA ARG A 181 -3.15 13.63 13.61
C ARG A 181 -3.95 14.64 14.44
N ILE A 182 -3.54 15.92 14.48
CA ILE A 182 -4.34 16.98 15.10
C ILE A 182 -5.72 17.01 14.44
N PRO A 183 -6.82 16.88 15.20
CA PRO A 183 -8.17 16.91 14.62
C PRO A 183 -8.52 18.24 13.96
N ALA A 184 -9.30 18.19 12.88
CA ALA A 184 -9.91 19.41 12.33
C ALA A 184 -11.07 19.91 13.21
N ASP A 185 -11.83 18.98 13.80
CA ASP A 185 -12.99 19.26 14.63
C ASP A 185 -12.92 18.49 15.95
N SER A 186 -13.04 19.19 17.08
CA SER A 186 -13.01 18.57 18.39
C SER A 186 -14.22 17.68 18.69
N ARG A 187 -15.33 17.84 17.95
CA ARG A 187 -16.56 17.03 18.08
C ARG A 187 -16.46 15.71 17.30
N PHE A 188 -15.67 15.70 16.23
CA PHE A 188 -15.40 14.54 15.37
C PHE A 188 -13.88 14.38 15.17
N PRO A 189 -13.17 13.82 16.16
CA PRO A 189 -11.74 13.69 16.09
C PRO A 189 -11.29 12.44 15.29
N ASP A 190 -11.99 12.13 14.19
CA ASP A 190 -11.71 11.03 13.25
C ASP A 190 -10.91 11.45 12.00
N HIS A 191 -10.78 12.75 11.75
CA HIS A 191 -10.04 13.31 10.61
C HIS A 191 -9.13 14.46 11.04
N SER A 192 -8.03 14.64 10.31
CA SER A 192 -7.02 15.63 10.66
C SER A 192 -7.30 16.99 10.03
N ILE A 193 -6.81 18.05 10.67
CA ILE A 193 -6.86 19.42 10.13
C ILE A 193 -6.18 19.51 8.75
N TRP A 194 -5.14 18.69 8.51
CA TRP A 194 -4.45 18.63 7.23
C TRP A 194 -5.36 18.18 6.09
N GLN A 195 -6.26 17.22 6.35
CA GLN A 195 -7.20 16.71 5.35
C GLN A 195 -8.32 17.73 5.08
N HIS A 196 -8.84 18.36 6.13
CA HIS A 196 -9.84 19.42 6.02
C HIS A 196 -9.32 20.58 5.17
N ASN A 197 -8.15 21.10 5.51
CA ASN A 197 -7.51 22.20 4.82
C ASN A 197 -7.15 21.86 3.35
N ALA A 198 -6.69 20.63 3.11
CA ALA A 198 -6.44 20.11 1.76
C ALA A 198 -7.72 20.10 0.93
N LEU A 199 -8.82 19.58 1.48
CA LEU A 199 -10.09 19.49 0.77
C LEU A 199 -10.66 20.88 0.45
N THR A 200 -10.62 21.80 1.40
CA THR A 200 -11.02 23.20 1.19
C THR A 200 -10.21 23.85 0.07
N SER A 201 -8.89 23.66 0.07
CA SER A 201 -7.99 24.20 -0.97
C SER A 201 -8.22 23.58 -2.35
N ALA A 202 -8.48 22.28 -2.42
CA ALA A 202 -8.77 21.56 -3.66
C ALA A 202 -10.12 22.01 -4.27
N PHE A 203 -11.15 22.15 -3.44
CA PHE A 203 -12.45 22.67 -3.89
C PHE A 203 -12.37 24.11 -4.35
N TYR A 204 -11.69 24.96 -3.58
CA TYR A 204 -11.46 26.36 -3.94
C TYR A 204 -10.81 26.47 -5.32
N SER A 205 -9.72 25.74 -5.54
CA SER A 205 -8.98 25.79 -6.81
C SER A 205 -9.78 25.25 -8.00
N CYS A 206 -10.66 24.25 -7.82
CA CYS A 206 -11.58 23.82 -8.86
C CYS A 206 -12.58 24.94 -9.24
N MET A 207 -13.13 25.66 -8.26
CA MET A 207 -14.04 26.78 -8.50
C MET A 207 -13.32 27.97 -9.15
N GLU A 208 -12.09 28.27 -8.71
CA GLU A 208 -11.27 29.34 -9.26
C GLU A 208 -10.93 29.09 -10.74
N LEU A 209 -10.45 27.88 -11.07
CA LEU A 209 -10.06 27.53 -12.45
C LEU A 209 -11.23 27.50 -13.43
N SER A 210 -12.43 27.18 -12.95
CA SER A 210 -13.65 27.12 -13.76
C SER A 210 -14.44 28.44 -13.79
N GLY A 211 -14.20 29.32 -12.82
CA GLY A 211 -15.03 30.48 -12.54
C GLY A 211 -16.44 30.13 -12.02
N GLN A 212 -16.70 28.88 -11.62
CA GLN A 212 -18.02 28.39 -11.23
C GLN A 212 -17.99 27.67 -9.88
N ASN A 213 -18.94 28.01 -9.00
CA ASN A 213 -19.06 27.42 -7.65
C ASN A 213 -19.27 25.91 -7.62
N ASP A 214 -19.72 25.31 -8.72
CA ASP A 214 -20.18 23.92 -8.75
C ASP A 214 -19.44 23.04 -9.76
N ASP A 215 -18.36 23.53 -10.37
CA ASP A 215 -17.60 22.77 -11.38
C ASP A 215 -16.55 21.85 -10.73
N ILE A 216 -16.99 21.01 -9.79
CA ILE A 216 -16.12 20.06 -9.08
C ILE A 216 -16.45 18.65 -9.57
N GLY A 217 -15.45 18.01 -10.16
CA GLY A 217 -15.48 16.64 -10.62
C GLY A 217 -14.53 15.74 -9.85
N MET A 218 -14.76 14.44 -9.97
CA MET A 218 -13.89 13.38 -9.49
C MET A 218 -13.40 12.57 -10.69
N MET A 219 -12.09 12.43 -10.85
CA MET A 219 -11.48 11.63 -11.91
C MET A 219 -10.75 10.42 -11.33
N MET A 220 -11.04 9.25 -11.91
CA MET A 220 -10.27 8.04 -11.68
C MET A 220 -9.44 7.73 -12.93
N PHE A 221 -8.12 7.64 -12.76
CA PHE A 221 -7.18 7.30 -13.83
C PHE A 221 -6.57 5.92 -13.56
N SER A 222 -6.29 5.16 -14.61
CA SER A 222 -5.75 3.80 -14.51
C SER A 222 -4.75 3.50 -15.60
N ILE A 223 -3.70 2.76 -15.23
CA ILE A 223 -2.64 2.27 -16.12
C ILE A 223 -2.71 0.75 -16.20
N THR A 224 -2.70 0.18 -17.40
CA THR A 224 -2.73 -1.27 -17.63
C THR A 224 -1.80 -1.68 -18.78
N PRO A 225 -1.32 -2.93 -18.85
CA PRO A 225 -1.61 -4.08 -17.98
C PRO A 225 -0.76 -4.14 -16.69
N VAL A 226 -1.33 -4.69 -15.60
CA VAL A 226 -0.63 -4.86 -14.31
C VAL A 226 0.06 -6.23 -14.22
N GLN A 227 -0.71 -7.29 -13.98
CA GLN A 227 -0.16 -8.63 -13.72
C GLN A 227 0.54 -9.22 -14.95
N ALA A 228 0.05 -8.92 -16.16
CA ALA A 228 0.69 -9.35 -17.40
C ALA A 228 2.03 -8.65 -17.67
N PHE A 229 2.33 -7.54 -16.98
CA PHE A 229 3.64 -6.89 -17.03
C PHE A 229 4.53 -7.33 -15.86
N ILE A 230 4.04 -7.24 -14.62
CA ILE A 230 4.83 -7.54 -13.42
C ILE A 230 5.19 -9.03 -13.38
N GLY A 231 4.20 -9.93 -13.49
CA GLY A 231 4.36 -11.39 -13.34
C GLY A 231 5.18 -12.08 -14.44
N ARG A 232 5.49 -11.39 -15.54
CA ARG A 232 6.42 -11.88 -16.59
C ARG A 232 7.86 -11.70 -16.11
N ALA A 233 8.31 -12.59 -15.24
CA ALA A 233 9.62 -12.53 -14.62
C ALA A 233 10.20 -13.93 -14.40
N ARG A 234 11.45 -14.13 -14.83
CA ARG A 234 12.23 -15.35 -14.53
C ARG A 234 13.22 -15.16 -13.39
N LYS A 235 13.56 -13.91 -13.08
CA LYS A 235 14.41 -13.51 -11.96
C LYS A 235 13.64 -12.64 -11.00
N LEU A 236 13.99 -12.70 -9.71
CA LEU A 236 13.37 -11.85 -8.69
C LEU A 236 13.57 -10.36 -8.99
N ARG A 237 14.74 -9.98 -9.54
CA ARG A 237 15.01 -8.61 -9.96
C ARG A 237 14.06 -8.16 -11.07
N ASP A 238 13.80 -8.99 -12.09
CA ASP A 238 12.83 -8.64 -13.14
C ASP A 238 11.43 -8.41 -12.55
N TYR A 239 11.06 -9.22 -11.57
CA TYR A 239 9.77 -9.13 -10.90
C TYR A 239 9.63 -7.80 -10.13
N TRP A 240 10.66 -7.45 -9.35
CA TRP A 240 10.75 -6.17 -8.63
C TRP A 240 10.86 -4.96 -9.57
N THR A 241 11.69 -5.01 -10.62
CA THR A 241 11.77 -3.91 -11.60
C THR A 241 10.42 -3.66 -12.26
N GLY A 242 9.66 -4.72 -12.54
CA GLY A 242 8.31 -4.60 -13.08
C GLY A 242 7.34 -3.85 -12.15
N SER A 243 7.37 -4.13 -10.85
CA SER A 243 6.54 -3.40 -9.87
C SER A 243 6.98 -1.94 -9.73
N VAL A 244 8.29 -1.68 -9.70
CA VAL A 244 8.85 -0.33 -9.64
C VAL A 244 8.44 0.52 -10.84
N ILE A 245 8.56 0.00 -12.07
CA ILE A 245 8.16 0.72 -13.29
C ILE A 245 6.67 1.10 -13.22
N LEU A 246 5.80 0.16 -12.83
CA LEU A 246 4.36 0.44 -12.76
C LEU A 246 4.04 1.50 -11.70
N SER A 247 4.65 1.39 -10.51
CA SER A 247 4.52 2.38 -9.44
C SER A 247 5.03 3.76 -9.89
N TRP A 248 6.11 3.81 -10.67
CA TRP A 248 6.66 5.05 -11.19
C TRP A 248 5.77 5.68 -12.27
N LEU A 249 5.20 4.89 -13.19
CA LEU A 249 4.26 5.42 -14.18
C LEU A 249 3.00 6.02 -13.53
N ALA A 250 2.50 5.40 -12.48
CA ALA A 250 1.42 5.97 -11.67
C ALA A 250 1.85 7.27 -11.00
N PHE A 251 3.06 7.29 -10.44
CA PHE A 251 3.65 8.49 -9.84
C PHE A 251 3.82 9.62 -10.87
N GLU A 252 4.22 9.37 -12.12
CA GLU A 252 4.32 10.42 -13.15
C GLU A 252 2.95 11.06 -13.46
N GLY A 253 1.88 10.26 -13.46
CA GLY A 253 0.52 10.80 -13.58
C GLY A 253 0.12 11.67 -12.39
N ILE A 254 0.44 11.21 -11.18
CA ILE A 254 0.23 11.95 -9.92
C ILE A 254 1.05 13.24 -9.90
N ARG A 255 2.33 13.18 -10.33
CA ARG A 255 3.25 14.31 -10.43
C ARG A 255 2.65 15.40 -11.31
N TRP A 256 2.11 15.03 -12.47
CA TRP A 256 1.42 15.98 -13.34
C TRP A 256 0.29 16.70 -12.59
N VAL A 257 -0.56 15.98 -11.86
CA VAL A 257 -1.64 16.57 -11.05
C VAL A 257 -1.08 17.48 -9.96
N CYS A 258 -0.04 17.06 -9.24
CA CYS A 258 0.60 17.87 -8.21
C CYS A 258 1.13 19.20 -8.78
N GLU A 259 1.79 19.17 -9.94
CA GLU A 259 2.45 20.33 -10.54
C GLU A 259 1.47 21.32 -11.18
N HIS A 260 0.27 20.87 -11.56
CA HIS A 260 -0.71 21.68 -12.31
C HIS A 260 -1.97 22.03 -11.52
N LEU A 261 -2.41 21.17 -10.61
CA LEU A 261 -3.58 21.41 -9.76
C LEU A 261 -3.15 21.57 -8.30
N GLY A 262 -2.30 20.67 -7.81
CA GLY A 262 -1.79 20.67 -6.44
C GLY A 262 -1.85 19.27 -5.82
N PRO A 263 -0.93 18.94 -4.90
CA PRO A 263 -0.90 17.63 -4.26
C PRO A 263 -2.16 17.32 -3.42
N ASP A 264 -2.88 18.34 -2.96
CA ASP A 264 -4.13 18.23 -2.20
C ASP A 264 -5.33 17.80 -3.05
N HIS A 265 -5.24 17.84 -4.39
CA HIS A 265 -6.28 17.28 -5.26
C HIS A 265 -6.28 15.75 -5.28
N ILE A 266 -5.16 15.10 -4.93
CA ILE A 266 -5.08 13.63 -4.89
C ILE A 266 -5.85 13.11 -3.68
N LEU A 267 -6.91 12.36 -3.94
CA LEU A 267 -7.71 11.68 -2.90
C LEU A 267 -7.17 10.28 -2.60
N TYR A 268 -6.64 9.59 -3.62
CA TYR A 268 -6.02 8.28 -3.51
C TYR A 268 -4.97 8.10 -4.61
N PRO A 269 -3.79 7.51 -4.33
CA PRO A 269 -3.30 7.16 -3.00
C PRO A 269 -2.78 8.37 -2.22
N SER A 270 -2.60 8.21 -0.92
CA SER A 270 -1.94 9.19 -0.05
C SER A 270 -0.51 9.44 -0.52
N LEU A 271 -0.16 10.72 -0.68
CA LEU A 271 1.18 11.17 -1.08
C LEU A 271 2.17 11.23 0.09
N ILE A 272 1.66 11.02 1.29
CA ILE A 272 2.37 11.29 2.52
C ILE A 272 3.39 10.19 2.74
N ASP A 273 4.64 10.58 2.96
CA ASP A 273 5.75 9.68 3.28
C ASP A 273 6.13 8.68 2.17
N GLN A 274 5.56 8.84 0.98
CA GLN A 274 5.80 7.90 -0.11
C GLN A 274 7.25 8.01 -0.61
N PRO A 275 7.96 6.89 -0.90
CA PRO A 275 9.35 6.93 -1.31
C PRO A 275 9.61 7.76 -2.58
N LEU A 276 8.86 7.51 -3.66
CA LEU A 276 9.01 8.27 -4.91
C LEU A 276 8.68 9.76 -4.73
N MET A 277 7.65 10.08 -3.94
CA MET A 277 7.32 11.47 -3.62
C MET A 277 8.48 12.13 -2.85
N SER A 278 9.05 11.44 -1.88
CA SER A 278 10.15 11.96 -1.07
C SER A 278 11.41 12.22 -1.90
N GLU A 279 11.76 11.31 -2.83
CA GLU A 279 12.87 11.51 -3.76
C GLU A 279 12.61 12.70 -4.69
N TYR A 280 11.39 12.82 -5.24
CA TYR A 280 10.99 13.94 -6.09
C TYR A 280 11.02 15.30 -5.38
N LEU A 281 10.54 15.38 -4.13
CA LEU A 281 10.59 16.60 -3.34
C LEU A 281 12.03 17.04 -3.05
N GLU A 282 12.96 16.10 -2.92
CA GLU A 282 14.37 16.41 -2.71
C GLU A 282 15.07 16.84 -3.98
N SER A 283 14.89 16.10 -5.08
CA SER A 283 15.58 16.38 -6.35
C SER A 283 15.05 17.62 -7.05
N GLU A 284 13.73 17.78 -7.14
CA GLU A 284 13.10 18.85 -7.92
C GLU A 284 12.77 20.09 -7.08
N TRP A 285 12.41 19.88 -5.81
CA TRP A 285 11.94 20.94 -4.94
C TRP A 285 12.92 21.35 -3.85
N ARG A 286 14.12 20.78 -3.78
CA ARG A 286 15.13 21.18 -2.78
C ARG A 286 14.61 20.99 -1.34
N MET A 287 13.82 19.94 -1.02
CA MET A 287 13.24 19.68 0.32
C MET A 287 13.96 18.55 1.08
N ASP A 288 15.21 18.78 1.47
CA ASP A 288 16.10 17.82 2.17
C ASP A 288 16.22 18.05 3.69
N ASP A 289 15.36 18.90 4.25
CA ASP A 289 15.44 19.38 5.64
C ASP A 289 14.80 18.44 6.66
N ILE A 290 14.11 17.39 6.20
CA ILE A 290 13.42 16.40 7.03
C ILE A 290 14.17 15.07 7.01
N LYS A 291 14.41 14.49 8.19
CA LYS A 291 15.03 13.16 8.30
C LYS A 291 14.03 12.11 7.84
N LYS A 292 14.46 11.27 6.89
CA LYS A 292 13.70 10.07 6.49
C LYS A 292 13.90 8.97 7.54
N PRO A 293 12.85 8.25 7.94
CA PRO A 293 13.03 7.01 8.70
C PRO A 293 13.88 6.00 7.90
N GLU A 294 14.69 5.20 8.60
CA GLU A 294 15.48 4.16 7.94
C GLU A 294 14.57 3.03 7.42
N GLY A 295 14.77 2.57 6.17
CA GLY A 295 14.19 1.30 5.68
C GLY A 295 13.23 1.33 4.47
N SER A 296 12.94 2.49 3.86
CA SER A 296 11.81 2.64 2.93
C SER A 296 12.13 2.95 1.45
N LYS A 297 13.40 2.96 1.03
CA LYS A 297 13.79 3.64 -0.23
C LYS A 297 13.53 2.86 -1.53
N ASP A 298 13.22 1.57 -1.47
CA ASP A 298 13.13 0.69 -2.66
C ASP A 298 11.77 -0.03 -2.83
N ILE A 299 10.71 0.53 -2.23
CA ILE A 299 9.35 -0.02 -2.26
C ILE A 299 8.58 0.57 -3.43
N ALA A 300 7.99 -0.30 -4.25
CA ALA A 300 6.95 0.06 -5.21
C ALA A 300 5.61 0.17 -4.47
N SER A 301 5.24 1.38 -4.03
CA SER A 301 4.09 1.64 -3.16
C SER A 301 2.89 2.30 -3.84
N PHE A 302 3.07 2.93 -5.01
CA PHE A 302 1.96 3.54 -5.74
C PHE A 302 1.19 2.47 -6.54
N PRO A 303 -0.14 2.38 -6.37
CA PRO A 303 -1.00 1.50 -7.16
C PRO A 303 -1.16 2.02 -8.59
N ASN A 304 -1.65 1.17 -9.49
CA ASN A 304 -1.84 1.51 -10.90
C ASN A 304 -3.06 2.40 -11.19
N LYS A 305 -3.76 2.86 -10.15
CA LYS A 305 -4.92 3.74 -10.21
C LYS A 305 -4.76 4.88 -9.23
N PHE A 306 -5.20 6.06 -9.62
CA PHE A 306 -5.25 7.21 -8.74
C PHE A 306 -6.54 8.00 -8.96
N LEU A 307 -7.06 8.55 -7.87
CA LEU A 307 -8.30 9.30 -7.77
C LEU A 307 -7.98 10.73 -7.34
N PHE A 308 -8.55 11.70 -8.04
CA PHE A 308 -8.32 13.10 -7.71
C PHE A 308 -9.53 13.99 -8.07
N LEU A 309 -9.59 15.15 -7.42
CA LEU A 309 -10.55 16.19 -7.72
C LEU A 309 -10.08 17.01 -8.93
N VAL A 310 -11.01 17.36 -9.81
CA VAL A 310 -10.73 18.03 -11.08
C VAL A 310 -11.80 19.08 -11.37
N PRO A 311 -11.47 20.22 -12.02
CA PRO A 311 -12.49 21.10 -12.59
C PRO A 311 -13.25 20.32 -13.68
N GLN A 312 -14.54 20.05 -13.48
CA GLN A 312 -15.27 19.09 -14.33
C GLN A 312 -15.32 19.55 -15.80
N SER A 313 -15.41 20.86 -16.05
CA SER A 313 -15.38 21.44 -17.40
C SER A 313 -14.04 21.28 -18.15
N GLN A 314 -12.97 20.91 -17.44
CA GLN A 314 -11.61 20.73 -17.97
C GLN A 314 -11.13 19.27 -17.90
N ALA A 315 -11.98 18.35 -17.42
CA ALA A 315 -11.61 16.97 -17.16
C ALA A 315 -11.06 16.24 -18.40
N GLU A 316 -11.65 16.45 -19.58
CA GLU A 316 -11.19 15.79 -20.81
C GLU A 316 -9.76 16.19 -21.20
N ASP A 317 -9.46 17.49 -21.18
CA ASP A 317 -8.13 18.00 -21.49
C ASP A 317 -7.10 17.55 -20.46
N ILE A 318 -7.46 17.58 -19.17
CA ILE A 318 -6.60 17.11 -18.08
C ILE A 318 -6.28 15.62 -18.24
N GLY A 319 -7.29 14.77 -18.48
CA GLY A 319 -7.07 13.34 -18.69
C GLY A 319 -6.18 13.04 -19.90
N ARG A 320 -6.32 13.81 -20.99
CA ARG A 320 -5.45 13.71 -22.17
C ARG A 320 -4.00 14.13 -21.87
N LEU A 321 -3.80 15.23 -21.13
CA LEU A 321 -2.47 15.74 -20.78
C LEU A 321 -1.73 14.80 -19.83
N ILE A 322 -2.41 14.22 -18.83
CA ILE A 322 -1.82 13.19 -17.95
C ILE A 322 -1.36 11.98 -18.76
N LYS A 323 -2.20 11.47 -19.67
CA LYS A 323 -1.85 10.36 -20.55
C LYS A 323 -0.61 10.68 -21.39
N GLN A 324 -0.55 11.87 -21.95
CA GLN A 324 0.57 12.32 -22.76
C GLN A 324 1.87 12.37 -21.93
N HIS A 325 1.81 12.99 -20.75
CA HIS A 325 2.95 13.08 -19.82
C HIS A 325 3.53 11.70 -19.47
N ILE A 326 2.68 10.76 -19.03
CA ILE A 326 3.14 9.41 -18.65
C ILE A 326 3.77 8.69 -19.85
N LYS A 327 3.17 8.82 -21.04
CA LYS A 327 3.68 8.19 -22.27
C LYS A 327 5.04 8.76 -22.66
N GLU A 328 5.22 10.08 -22.56
CA GLU A 328 6.49 10.75 -22.87
C GLU A 328 7.60 10.30 -21.92
N GLU A 329 7.33 10.24 -20.61
CA GLU A 329 8.32 9.77 -19.62
C GLU A 329 8.69 8.29 -19.84
N TRP A 330 7.71 7.42 -20.10
CA TRP A 330 7.99 6.02 -20.45
C TRP A 330 8.91 5.88 -21.68
N ILE A 331 8.66 6.67 -22.72
CA ILE A 331 9.48 6.66 -23.95
C ILE A 331 10.89 7.19 -23.66
N LYS A 332 11.02 8.27 -22.86
CA LYS A 332 12.35 8.78 -22.43
C LYS A 332 13.15 7.69 -21.72
N LEU A 333 12.53 6.94 -20.82
CA LEU A 333 13.18 5.84 -20.11
C LEU A 333 13.58 4.69 -21.06
N CYS A 334 12.72 4.34 -22.01
CA CYS A 334 13.03 3.32 -23.02
C CYS A 334 14.16 3.74 -23.95
N ASN A 335 14.20 5.01 -24.37
CA ASN A 335 15.29 5.56 -25.19
C ASN A 335 16.62 5.53 -24.44
N ALA A 336 16.62 5.77 -23.12
CA ALA A 336 17.82 5.62 -22.29
C ALA A 336 18.30 4.16 -22.25
N GLY A 337 17.38 3.19 -22.14
CA GLY A 337 17.69 1.76 -22.25
C GLY A 337 18.19 1.34 -23.63
N GLU A 338 17.64 1.92 -24.70
CA GLU A 338 18.14 1.76 -26.07
C GLU A 338 19.60 2.25 -26.17
N GLY A 339 19.91 3.42 -25.58
CA GLY A 339 21.26 3.97 -25.49
C GLY A 339 22.26 3.00 -24.86
N VAL A 340 21.90 2.36 -23.75
CA VAL A 340 22.74 1.33 -23.10
C VAL A 340 23.07 0.18 -24.06
N ILE A 341 22.09 -0.29 -24.84
CA ILE A 341 22.32 -1.38 -25.81
C ILE A 341 23.24 -0.94 -26.93
N ARG A 342 23.06 0.27 -27.46
CA ARG A 342 23.93 0.86 -28.49
C ARG A 342 25.37 0.97 -28.01
N ASP A 343 25.57 1.44 -26.78
CA ASP A 343 26.88 1.63 -26.18
C ASP A 343 27.59 0.30 -25.92
N VAL A 344 26.90 -0.68 -25.33
CA VAL A 344 27.46 -2.01 -25.07
C VAL A 344 27.87 -2.67 -26.37
N LEU A 345 27.03 -2.59 -27.41
CA LEU A 345 27.31 -3.21 -28.70
C LEU A 345 28.30 -2.40 -29.54
N LYS A 346 28.59 -1.15 -29.19
CA LYS A 346 29.37 -0.18 -29.99
C LYS A 346 28.81 -0.04 -31.41
N LEU A 347 27.50 0.15 -31.51
CA LEU A 347 26.82 0.27 -32.80
C LEU A 347 27.15 1.60 -33.50
N GLU A 348 27.51 1.52 -34.77
CA GLU A 348 27.62 2.69 -35.65
C GLU A 348 26.27 2.96 -36.34
N LYS A 349 26.01 4.21 -36.71
CA LYS A 349 24.79 4.59 -37.45
C LYS A 349 24.69 3.79 -38.74
N GLY A 350 23.56 3.13 -38.96
CA GLY A 350 23.28 2.34 -40.15
C GLY A 350 22.12 1.39 -39.96
N ARG A 351 21.95 0.43 -40.88
CA ARG A 351 20.77 -0.46 -40.93
C ARG A 351 20.48 -1.21 -39.63
N ALA A 352 21.53 -1.70 -38.96
CA ALA A 352 21.39 -2.43 -37.70
C ALA A 352 20.88 -1.54 -36.56
N ASP A 353 21.41 -0.33 -36.50
CA ASP A 353 21.04 0.70 -35.54
C ASP A 353 19.60 1.19 -35.74
N ASP A 354 19.23 1.46 -37.01
CA ASP A 354 17.88 1.86 -37.40
C ASP A 354 16.85 0.77 -37.05
N HIS A 355 17.22 -0.51 -37.23
CA HIS A 355 16.34 -1.61 -36.92
C HIS A 355 16.10 -1.76 -35.41
N ILE A 356 17.16 -1.69 -34.60
CA ILE A 356 17.04 -1.72 -33.13
C ILE A 356 16.15 -0.58 -32.64
N HIS A 357 16.36 0.64 -33.15
CA HIS A 357 15.51 1.79 -32.85
C HIS A 357 14.04 1.53 -33.19
N SER A 358 13.78 1.01 -34.40
CA SER A 358 12.44 0.66 -34.85
C SER A 358 11.77 -0.37 -33.94
N MET A 359 12.50 -1.38 -33.45
CA MET A 359 11.96 -2.37 -32.51
C MET A 359 11.60 -1.75 -31.17
N PHE A 360 12.46 -0.88 -30.61
CA PHE A 360 12.16 -0.14 -29.38
C PHE A 360 10.90 0.71 -29.54
N GLN A 361 10.82 1.54 -30.57
CA GLN A 361 9.65 2.37 -30.83
C GLN A 361 8.38 1.52 -31.00
N ARG A 362 8.42 0.51 -31.87
CA ARG A 362 7.27 -0.36 -32.17
C ARG A 362 6.72 -1.09 -30.94
N GLN A 363 7.58 -1.62 -30.08
CA GLN A 363 7.18 -2.46 -28.97
C GLN A 363 6.85 -1.68 -27.68
N THR A 364 7.41 -0.47 -27.51
CA THR A 364 7.25 0.31 -26.27
C THR A 364 6.21 1.42 -26.37
N HIS A 365 6.00 2.02 -27.54
CA HIS A 365 5.18 3.23 -27.72
C HIS A 365 3.71 3.04 -27.34
N ASP A 366 3.12 1.91 -27.72
CA ASP A 366 1.71 1.56 -27.44
C ASP A 366 1.60 0.31 -26.56
N TYR A 367 2.58 0.09 -25.68
CA TYR A 367 2.53 -1.00 -24.71
C TYR A 367 1.46 -0.79 -23.65
N TRP A 368 1.40 0.43 -23.10
CA TRP A 368 0.52 0.83 -22.00
C TRP A 368 -0.83 1.35 -22.50
N GLU A 369 -1.88 0.91 -21.82
CA GLU A 369 -3.24 1.43 -21.96
C GLU A 369 -3.54 2.34 -20.78
N PHE A 370 -4.05 3.54 -21.09
CA PHE A 370 -4.39 4.59 -20.15
C PHE A 370 -5.88 4.87 -20.25
N ASP A 371 -6.62 4.49 -19.20
CA ASP A 371 -8.06 4.69 -19.11
C ASP A 371 -8.38 5.66 -17.99
N TRP A 372 -9.33 6.55 -18.22
CA TRP A 372 -9.85 7.43 -17.19
C TRP A 372 -11.34 7.67 -17.36
N ALA A 373 -11.98 8.03 -16.26
CA ALA A 373 -13.36 8.49 -16.22
C ALA A 373 -13.46 9.66 -15.26
N SER A 374 -14.36 10.60 -15.56
CA SER A 374 -14.68 11.72 -14.67
C SER A 374 -16.18 11.82 -14.46
N VAL A 375 -16.59 12.22 -13.26
CA VAL A 375 -17.99 12.43 -12.89
C VAL A 375 -18.07 13.70 -12.07
N LYS A 376 -19.02 14.58 -12.38
CA LYS A 376 -19.34 15.73 -11.53
C LYS A 376 -19.78 15.23 -10.15
N MET A 377 -19.41 15.93 -9.08
CA MET A 377 -19.86 15.56 -7.73
C MET A 377 -21.38 15.48 -7.66
N LEU A 378 -21.90 14.30 -7.31
CA LEU A 378 -23.34 14.06 -7.22
C LEU A 378 -23.92 14.77 -5.99
N SER A 379 -25.19 15.13 -6.08
CA SER A 379 -25.93 15.85 -5.04
C SER A 379 -27.35 15.29 -4.88
N GLY A 380 -28.07 15.75 -3.86
CA GLY A 380 -29.49 15.48 -3.65
C GLY A 380 -30.41 16.37 -4.48
N GLU A 381 -29.88 17.15 -5.43
CA GLU A 381 -30.71 17.95 -6.34
C GLU A 381 -31.36 17.07 -7.42
N PRO A 382 -32.52 17.47 -7.99
CA PRO A 382 -33.28 16.62 -8.91
C PRO A 382 -32.47 16.02 -10.06
N GLY A 383 -31.64 16.81 -10.75
CA GLY A 383 -30.84 16.31 -11.87
C GLY A 383 -29.83 15.23 -11.47
N SER A 384 -29.10 15.43 -10.37
CA SER A 384 -28.16 14.43 -9.83
C SER A 384 -28.87 13.16 -9.33
N ARG A 385 -30.09 13.31 -8.76
CA ARG A 385 -30.91 12.17 -8.34
C ARG A 385 -31.33 11.30 -9.50
N ASP A 386 -31.73 11.90 -10.62
CA ASP A 386 -32.11 11.16 -11.83
C ASP A 386 -30.93 10.34 -12.37
N GLU A 387 -29.71 10.91 -12.35
CA GLU A 387 -28.49 10.19 -12.73
C GLU A 387 -28.20 9.00 -11.78
N MET A 388 -28.33 9.19 -10.47
CA MET A 388 -28.14 8.12 -9.48
C MET A 388 -29.11 6.96 -9.71
N VAL A 389 -30.40 7.26 -9.84
CA VAL A 389 -31.45 6.25 -10.06
C VAL A 389 -31.24 5.50 -11.37
N LYS A 390 -30.77 6.19 -12.41
CA LYS A 390 -30.55 5.60 -13.74
C LYS A 390 -29.36 4.65 -13.78
N PHE A 391 -28.25 4.99 -13.12
CA PHE A 391 -26.97 4.29 -13.32
C PHE A 391 -26.53 3.42 -12.14
N LEU A 392 -27.09 3.61 -10.94
CA LEU A 392 -26.66 2.91 -9.73
C LEU A 392 -27.79 2.13 -9.07
N PRO A 393 -27.50 0.98 -8.43
CA PRO A 393 -28.47 0.28 -7.60
C PRO A 393 -28.84 1.11 -6.36
N GLU A 394 -30.11 1.02 -5.96
CA GLU A 394 -30.69 1.79 -4.84
C GLU A 394 -29.90 1.69 -3.53
N GLY A 395 -29.39 0.49 -3.22
CA GLY A 395 -28.62 0.25 -1.99
C GLY A 395 -27.30 1.02 -1.89
N LEU A 396 -26.84 1.70 -2.95
CA LEU A 396 -25.67 2.58 -2.89
C LEU A 396 -25.99 4.01 -2.45
N TYR A 397 -27.23 4.48 -2.58
CA TYR A 397 -27.61 5.87 -2.32
C TYR A 397 -28.80 6.06 -1.38
N SER A 398 -29.54 5.01 -1.03
CA SER A 398 -30.71 5.10 -0.15
C SER A 398 -30.35 5.60 1.26
N ASP A 399 -29.31 5.03 1.88
CA ASP A 399 -28.83 5.42 3.21
C ASP A 399 -28.36 6.89 3.20
N GLN A 400 -27.62 7.28 2.15
CA GLN A 400 -27.13 8.64 1.91
C GLN A 400 -28.30 9.62 1.78
N SER A 401 -29.33 9.26 1.02
CA SER A 401 -30.52 10.09 0.84
C SER A 401 -31.25 10.33 2.17
N GLY A 402 -31.44 9.26 2.96
CA GLY A 402 -32.07 9.35 4.27
C GLY A 402 -31.25 10.14 5.30
N VAL A 403 -29.93 10.03 5.29
CA VAL A 403 -29.05 10.87 6.12
C VAL A 403 -29.15 12.34 5.72
N LEU A 404 -29.14 12.64 4.42
CA LEU A 404 -29.24 14.01 3.91
C LEU A 404 -30.57 14.68 4.32
N GLU A 405 -31.69 13.97 4.25
CA GLU A 405 -33.00 14.48 4.68
C GLU A 405 -32.97 14.94 6.14
N ILE A 406 -32.45 14.09 7.04
CA ILE A 406 -32.35 14.42 8.46
C ILE A 406 -31.38 15.57 8.70
N PHE A 407 -30.23 15.57 8.02
CA PHE A 407 -29.26 16.67 8.13
C PHE A 407 -29.84 18.00 7.65
N ASN A 408 -30.62 18.01 6.57
CA ASN A 408 -31.28 19.21 6.06
C ASN A 408 -32.31 19.78 7.05
N GLU A 409 -32.97 18.96 7.87
CA GLU A 409 -33.82 19.45 8.97
C GLU A 409 -33.00 20.26 10.00
N ILE A 410 -31.75 19.87 10.25
CA ILE A 410 -30.85 20.53 11.20
C ILE A 410 -30.28 21.85 10.65
N ILE A 411 -30.06 21.97 9.34
CA ILE A 411 -29.43 23.15 8.73
C ILE A 411 -30.34 24.05 7.92
N LYS A 412 -31.65 23.80 7.89
CA LYS A 412 -32.62 24.58 7.13
C LYS A 412 -32.45 26.10 7.31
N ASP A 413 -32.13 26.52 8.53
CA ASP A 413 -31.98 27.89 9.02
C ASP A 413 -30.54 28.43 9.00
N LYS A 414 -29.54 27.65 8.53
CA LYS A 414 -28.14 28.11 8.42
C LYS A 414 -27.84 28.67 7.03
N THR A 415 -27.29 29.88 6.96
CA THR A 415 -27.22 30.70 5.73
C THR A 415 -26.06 30.39 4.76
N TYR A 416 -25.13 29.48 5.11
CA TYR A 416 -23.98 29.15 4.24
C TYR A 416 -23.67 27.66 4.19
N TYR A 417 -24.52 26.82 4.79
CA TYR A 417 -24.30 25.39 4.77
C TYR A 417 -24.70 24.82 3.42
N ASP A 418 -23.91 23.87 2.91
CA ASP A 418 -24.28 23.13 1.71
C ASP A 418 -25.53 22.27 1.98
N LYS A 419 -26.63 22.61 1.30
CA LYS A 419 -27.90 21.88 1.33
C LYS A 419 -28.03 20.90 0.16
N SER A 420 -27.13 20.98 -0.81
CA SER A 420 -27.11 20.07 -1.97
C SER A 420 -26.71 18.66 -1.55
N GLY A 421 -25.93 18.50 -0.47
CA GLY A 421 -25.59 17.20 0.08
C GLY A 421 -24.48 16.48 -0.71
N LYS A 422 -23.66 17.20 -1.48
CA LYS A 422 -22.48 16.64 -2.17
C LYS A 422 -21.57 15.88 -1.21
N GLY A 423 -21.48 16.39 0.02
CA GLY A 423 -20.88 15.74 1.17
C GLY A 423 -21.27 14.28 1.35
N VAL A 424 -22.58 14.08 1.45
CA VAL A 424 -23.21 12.80 1.78
C VAL A 424 -23.12 11.81 0.61
N PHE A 425 -23.11 12.32 -0.63
CA PHE A 425 -23.05 11.52 -1.86
C PHE A 425 -21.62 11.27 -2.38
N TYR A 426 -20.58 11.56 -1.59
CA TYR A 426 -19.18 11.26 -1.95
C TYR A 426 -18.96 9.81 -2.39
N SER A 427 -19.36 8.85 -1.55
CA SER A 427 -19.23 7.42 -1.82
C SER A 427 -20.00 6.96 -3.06
N VAL A 428 -21.11 7.63 -3.36
CA VAL A 428 -21.95 7.36 -4.53
C VAL A 428 -21.27 7.87 -5.80
N THR A 429 -20.74 9.09 -5.76
CA THR A 429 -19.93 9.67 -6.84
C THR A 429 -18.72 8.78 -7.14
N HIS A 430 -18.02 8.35 -6.10
CA HIS A 430 -16.88 7.46 -6.21
C HIS A 430 -17.24 6.09 -6.83
N SER A 431 -18.38 5.52 -6.43
CA SER A 431 -18.88 4.27 -7.02
C SER A 431 -19.27 4.43 -8.49
N LEU A 432 -19.84 5.57 -8.87
CA LEU A 432 -20.22 5.87 -10.25
C LEU A 432 -18.98 6.01 -11.15
N VAL A 433 -17.98 6.80 -10.74
CA VAL A 433 -16.76 6.99 -11.55
C VAL A 433 -15.99 5.68 -11.73
N GLN A 434 -15.95 4.82 -10.70
CA GLN A 434 -15.36 3.48 -10.81
C GLN A 434 -16.14 2.59 -11.79
N SER A 435 -17.47 2.62 -11.74
CA SER A 435 -18.33 1.82 -12.61
C SER A 435 -18.19 2.24 -14.07
N ILE A 436 -18.13 3.54 -14.34
CA ILE A 436 -17.88 4.09 -15.68
C ILE A 436 -16.50 3.68 -16.19
N LEU A 437 -15.46 3.79 -15.37
CA LEU A 437 -14.11 3.35 -15.73
C LEU A 437 -14.03 1.83 -15.99
N ALA A 438 -14.76 1.03 -15.21
CA ALA A 438 -14.82 -0.41 -15.43
C ALA A 438 -15.54 -0.75 -16.74
N ALA A 439 -16.64 -0.03 -17.05
CA ALA A 439 -17.37 -0.18 -18.29
C ALA A 439 -16.53 0.23 -19.51
N SER A 440 -15.78 1.34 -19.43
CA SER A 440 -14.94 1.80 -20.55
C SER A 440 -13.86 0.77 -20.92
N LYS A 441 -13.31 0.07 -19.93
CA LYS A 441 -12.31 -1.00 -20.11
C LYS A 441 -12.82 -2.26 -20.81
N THR A 442 -14.13 -2.41 -20.98
CA THR A 442 -14.70 -3.52 -21.76
C THR A 442 -14.49 -3.32 -23.27
N LEU A 443 -14.30 -2.07 -23.71
CA LEU A 443 -14.01 -1.71 -25.10
C LEU A 443 -12.51 -1.87 -25.38
N LYS A 444 -12.09 -3.05 -25.85
CA LYS A 444 -10.68 -3.31 -26.18
C LYS A 444 -10.39 -3.00 -27.64
N PHE A 445 -9.38 -2.16 -27.89
CA PHE A 445 -8.85 -1.88 -29.22
C PHE A 445 -7.36 -2.23 -29.27
N SER A 446 -6.98 -3.22 -30.07
CA SER A 446 -5.55 -3.51 -30.27
C SER A 446 -4.95 -2.45 -31.19
N ARG A 447 -4.03 -1.64 -30.63
CA ARG A 447 -3.23 -0.66 -31.39
C ARG A 447 -1.83 -1.17 -31.73
N ARG A 448 -1.51 -2.39 -31.30
CA ARG A 448 -0.17 -2.96 -31.45
C ARG A 448 0.08 -3.40 -32.88
N ALA A 449 1.29 -3.13 -33.36
CA ALA A 449 1.76 -3.62 -34.65
C ALA A 449 1.95 -5.15 -34.64
N GLU A 450 2.02 -5.75 -35.82
CA GLU A 450 2.32 -7.18 -35.96
C GLU A 450 3.75 -7.49 -35.49
N GLU A 451 3.90 -8.64 -34.82
CA GLU A 451 5.17 -9.16 -34.31
C GLU A 451 5.42 -10.50 -35.03
N ASN A 452 6.03 -10.50 -36.22
CA ASN A 452 6.10 -11.70 -37.07
C ASN A 452 7.38 -12.56 -36.88
N GLY A 453 8.32 -12.14 -36.00
CA GLY A 453 9.59 -12.85 -35.75
C GLY A 453 9.61 -13.85 -34.59
N GLU A 454 10.83 -14.28 -34.19
CA GLU A 454 11.03 -15.20 -33.04
C GLU A 454 10.54 -14.54 -31.74
N LYS A 455 9.78 -15.27 -30.91
CA LYS A 455 9.11 -14.70 -29.73
C LYS A 455 9.99 -14.67 -28.50
N CYS A 456 9.88 -13.60 -27.73
CA CYS A 456 10.59 -13.38 -26.47
C CYS A 456 10.49 -14.59 -25.53
N HIS A 457 11.63 -15.06 -25.02
CA HIS A 457 11.68 -16.21 -24.11
C HIS A 457 11.06 -15.93 -22.72
N LEU A 458 10.75 -14.67 -22.41
CA LEU A 458 10.14 -14.26 -21.15
C LEU A 458 8.62 -14.09 -21.25
N CYS A 459 8.13 -13.26 -22.19
CA CYS A 459 6.70 -13.00 -22.33
C CYS A 459 6.00 -13.86 -23.38
N GLY A 460 6.72 -14.32 -24.42
CA GLY A 460 6.15 -15.02 -25.57
C GLY A 460 5.28 -14.14 -26.49
N GLU A 461 5.18 -12.83 -26.23
CA GLU A 461 4.26 -11.93 -26.94
C GLU A 461 4.94 -11.14 -28.06
N PHE A 462 6.09 -10.55 -27.78
CA PHE A 462 6.81 -9.68 -28.71
C PHE A 462 7.97 -10.39 -29.39
N GLU A 463 8.36 -9.89 -30.56
CA GLU A 463 9.58 -10.28 -31.25
C GLU A 463 10.82 -9.98 -30.39
N ILE A 464 11.77 -10.90 -30.40
CA ILE A 464 13.06 -10.76 -29.75
C ILE A 464 13.86 -9.62 -30.39
N LEU A 465 14.58 -8.84 -29.58
CA LEU A 465 15.49 -7.81 -30.11
C LEU A 465 16.62 -8.43 -30.93
N HIS A 466 16.88 -7.88 -32.11
CA HIS A 466 18.01 -8.24 -32.97
C HIS A 466 18.38 -7.08 -33.90
N SER A 467 19.53 -7.20 -34.59
CA SER A 467 20.04 -6.16 -35.49
C SER A 467 19.58 -6.29 -36.94
N GLU A 468 19.01 -7.42 -37.36
CA GLU A 468 18.66 -7.65 -38.77
C GLU A 468 17.16 -7.82 -39.01
N ALA A 469 16.55 -6.91 -39.77
CA ALA A 469 15.14 -7.04 -40.14
C ALA A 469 14.92 -8.26 -41.05
N ASN A 470 13.87 -9.03 -40.79
CA ASN A 470 13.45 -10.13 -41.67
C ASN A 470 12.93 -9.56 -43.00
N THR A 471 13.73 -9.62 -44.07
CA THR A 471 13.30 -9.25 -45.42
C THR A 471 12.65 -10.43 -46.11
N THR A 472 11.76 -10.19 -47.08
CA THR A 472 11.11 -11.25 -47.89
C THR A 472 12.11 -12.14 -48.65
N SER A 473 13.37 -11.72 -48.77
CA SER A 473 14.48 -12.45 -49.36
C SER A 473 15.36 -13.23 -48.37
N MET A 474 15.17 -13.06 -47.06
CA MET A 474 15.96 -13.73 -46.03
C MET A 474 15.35 -15.10 -45.71
N GLY A 475 16.13 -16.17 -45.88
CA GLY A 475 15.70 -17.51 -45.47
C GLY A 475 15.60 -17.63 -43.95
N ALA A 476 14.65 -18.43 -43.44
CA ALA A 476 14.42 -18.60 -42.00
C ALA A 476 15.67 -19.09 -41.22
N GLY A 477 16.57 -19.83 -41.87
CA GLY A 477 17.84 -20.26 -41.28
C GLY A 477 18.81 -19.08 -41.05
N ALA A 478 18.93 -18.19 -42.03
CA ALA A 478 19.77 -16.99 -41.91
C ALA A 478 19.24 -16.05 -40.82
N TYR A 479 17.91 -15.88 -40.73
CA TYR A 479 17.28 -15.06 -39.69
C TYR A 479 17.56 -15.60 -38.28
N LYS A 480 17.50 -16.92 -38.08
CA LYS A 480 17.82 -17.54 -36.79
C LYS A 480 19.28 -17.39 -36.39
N GLU A 481 20.22 -17.52 -37.34
CA GLU A 481 21.64 -17.31 -37.05
C GLU A 481 21.92 -15.83 -36.75
N ALA A 482 21.33 -14.87 -37.47
CA ALA A 482 21.48 -13.44 -37.16
C ALA A 482 21.00 -13.08 -35.75
N ILE A 483 19.87 -13.63 -35.30
CA ILE A 483 19.40 -13.47 -33.91
C ILE A 483 20.41 -14.07 -32.94
N LYS A 484 20.88 -15.29 -33.19
CA LYS A 484 21.82 -15.98 -32.32
C LYS A 484 23.13 -15.19 -32.18
N ASP A 485 23.70 -14.72 -33.29
CA ASP A 485 24.93 -13.94 -33.31
C ASP A 485 24.77 -12.63 -32.54
N PHE A 486 23.64 -11.93 -32.71
CA PHE A 486 23.33 -10.73 -31.93
C PHE A 486 23.34 -10.99 -30.41
N TRP A 487 22.68 -12.06 -29.95
CA TRP A 487 22.59 -12.36 -28.51
C TRP A 487 23.89 -12.90 -27.92
N VAL A 488 24.69 -13.63 -28.72
CA VAL A 488 26.05 -14.03 -28.32
C VAL A 488 26.92 -12.79 -28.16
N LEU A 489 26.92 -11.88 -29.14
CA LEU A 489 27.67 -10.63 -29.09
C LEU A 489 27.27 -9.76 -27.91
N LEU A 490 25.96 -9.59 -27.68
CA LEU A 490 25.44 -8.81 -26.55
C LEU A 490 25.93 -9.40 -25.23
N LYS A 491 25.82 -10.72 -25.06
CA LYS A 491 26.26 -11.42 -23.85
C LYS A 491 27.76 -11.29 -23.64
N ASP A 492 28.58 -11.51 -24.67
CA ASP A 492 30.04 -11.46 -24.58
C ASP A 492 30.54 -10.05 -24.20
N LYS A 493 29.86 -9.01 -24.68
CA LYS A 493 30.13 -7.62 -24.31
C LYS A 493 29.49 -7.21 -22.97
N TRP A 494 28.57 -8.01 -22.43
CA TRP A 494 27.91 -7.73 -21.16
C TRP A 494 28.76 -8.20 -19.97
N ALA A 495 29.35 -7.27 -19.23
CA ALA A 495 30.31 -7.57 -18.16
C ALA A 495 29.75 -8.32 -16.91
N ARG A 496 28.47 -8.74 -16.90
CA ARG A 496 27.82 -9.44 -15.76
C ARG A 496 27.12 -10.73 -16.24
N ASP A 497 27.80 -11.87 -16.11
CA ASP A 497 27.32 -13.20 -16.57
C ASP A 497 25.94 -13.62 -16.04
N SER A 498 25.54 -13.10 -14.87
CA SER A 498 24.27 -13.46 -14.24
C SER A 498 23.02 -12.88 -14.93
N ASP A 499 23.17 -11.88 -15.82
CA ASP A 499 22.03 -11.19 -16.44
C ASP A 499 21.52 -11.86 -17.71
N PHE A 500 22.40 -12.45 -18.51
CA PHE A 500 22.07 -13.19 -19.72
C PHE A 500 22.75 -14.55 -19.62
N GLY A 501 22.06 -15.52 -18.99
CA GLY A 501 22.66 -16.78 -18.54
C GLY A 501 23.29 -17.65 -19.66
N LYS A 502 23.86 -18.80 -19.30
CA LYS A 502 24.63 -19.67 -20.20
C LYS A 502 23.93 -19.99 -21.54
N ASN A 503 22.60 -20.14 -21.55
CA ASN A 503 21.79 -20.48 -22.72
C ASN A 503 21.30 -19.27 -23.56
N ALA A 504 21.82 -18.06 -23.33
CA ALA A 504 21.46 -16.82 -24.04
C ALA A 504 19.93 -16.58 -24.08
N GLU A 505 19.35 -16.24 -22.93
CA GLU A 505 17.94 -15.83 -22.89
C GLU A 505 17.72 -14.61 -23.79
N LYS A 506 16.88 -14.78 -24.82
CA LYS A 506 16.57 -13.76 -25.83
C LYS A 506 15.29 -13.03 -25.47
N LEU A 507 15.34 -11.70 -25.39
CA LEU A 507 14.26 -10.86 -24.88
C LEU A 507 13.76 -9.86 -25.92
N CYS A 508 12.47 -9.52 -25.88
CA CYS A 508 11.96 -8.32 -26.53
C CYS A 508 12.39 -7.06 -25.78
N THR A 509 12.20 -5.88 -26.38
CA THR A 509 12.61 -4.60 -25.78
C THR A 509 11.95 -4.34 -24.42
N VAL A 510 10.64 -4.61 -24.28
CA VAL A 510 9.91 -4.42 -23.01
C VAL A 510 10.46 -5.32 -21.89
N CYS A 511 10.71 -6.60 -22.20
CA CYS A 511 11.27 -7.54 -21.22
C CYS A 511 12.75 -7.23 -20.91
N LEU A 512 13.49 -6.77 -21.92
CA LEU A 512 14.86 -6.33 -21.79
C LEU A 512 14.95 -5.12 -20.86
N MET A 513 14.05 -4.14 -20.97
CA MET A 513 13.99 -3.00 -20.06
C MET A 513 13.90 -3.45 -18.59
N LYS A 514 13.06 -4.42 -18.26
CA LYS A 514 12.99 -4.98 -16.88
C LYS A 514 14.33 -5.57 -16.42
N ARG A 515 15.08 -6.18 -17.34
CA ARG A 515 16.37 -6.84 -17.07
C ARG A 515 17.49 -5.83 -16.86
N ILE A 516 17.53 -4.77 -17.66
CA ILE A 516 18.65 -3.83 -17.77
C ILE A 516 18.41 -2.47 -17.14
N LEU A 517 17.23 -2.17 -16.61
CA LEU A 517 16.92 -0.82 -16.13
C LEU A 517 17.94 -0.31 -15.09
N TYR A 518 18.47 -1.18 -14.25
CA TYR A 518 19.52 -0.80 -13.29
C TYR A 518 20.80 -0.28 -13.99
N ARG A 519 21.17 -0.80 -15.18
CA ARG A 519 22.32 -0.32 -15.97
C ARG A 519 22.12 1.08 -16.51
N VAL A 520 20.89 1.48 -16.81
CA VAL A 520 20.57 2.84 -17.25
C VAL A 520 21.06 3.85 -16.21
N PHE A 521 20.96 3.51 -14.93
CA PHE A 521 21.41 4.35 -13.81
C PHE A 521 22.87 4.10 -13.37
N GLU A 522 23.61 3.19 -14.01
CA GLU A 522 25.05 2.95 -13.77
C GLU A 522 25.97 3.55 -14.87
N SER A 523 25.43 3.88 -16.05
CA SER A 523 26.26 4.19 -17.23
C SER A 523 26.96 5.55 -17.12
N PRO A 524 28.23 5.73 -17.58
CA PRO A 524 28.91 7.03 -17.56
C PRO A 524 28.21 8.15 -18.37
N GLN A 525 27.36 7.80 -19.35
CA GLN A 525 26.47 8.75 -20.03
C GLN A 525 25.28 9.23 -19.15
N SER A 526 25.19 8.79 -17.88
CA SER A 526 24.13 9.12 -16.92
C SER A 526 24.14 10.57 -16.43
N GLN A 527 24.97 11.46 -16.96
CA GLN A 527 25.06 12.85 -16.51
C GLN A 527 23.70 13.60 -16.56
N ASN A 528 22.71 13.10 -17.33
CA ASN A 528 21.32 13.58 -17.33
C ASN A 528 20.31 12.68 -16.58
N THR A 529 20.69 11.50 -16.07
CA THR A 529 19.82 10.56 -15.35
C THR A 529 20.13 10.46 -13.85
N ASP A 530 21.22 11.04 -13.37
CA ASP A 530 21.55 11.10 -11.93
C ASP A 530 20.47 11.86 -11.12
N ASN A 531 19.72 12.76 -11.78
CA ASN A 531 18.59 13.49 -11.20
C ASN A 531 17.25 12.75 -11.34
N HIS A 532 17.20 11.57 -11.96
CA HIS A 532 15.95 10.83 -12.12
C HIS A 532 15.45 10.28 -10.77
N VAL A 533 14.15 10.37 -10.49
CA VAL A 533 13.54 9.93 -9.22
C VAL A 533 13.79 8.44 -8.88
N LEU A 534 14.10 7.63 -9.88
CA LEU A 534 14.42 6.20 -9.74
C LEU A 534 15.90 5.89 -9.48
N TYR A 535 16.80 6.86 -9.64
CA TYR A 535 18.25 6.66 -9.54
C TYR A 535 18.64 5.96 -8.23
N ASN A 536 18.22 6.53 -7.10
CA ASN A 536 18.54 6.00 -5.76
C ASN A 536 17.99 4.59 -5.52
N MET A 537 16.85 4.25 -6.14
CA MET A 537 16.21 2.95 -6.00
C MET A 537 17.00 1.84 -6.68
N PHE A 538 17.57 2.10 -7.86
CA PHE A 538 18.37 1.12 -8.60
C PHE A 538 19.84 1.11 -8.19
N HIS A 539 20.47 2.27 -7.97
CA HIS A 539 21.89 2.36 -7.62
C HIS A 539 22.22 1.64 -6.30
N LYS A 540 21.33 1.71 -5.30
CA LYS A 540 21.54 1.04 -3.99
C LYS A 540 21.24 -0.46 -3.99
N ASN A 541 20.61 -0.97 -5.06
CA ASN A 541 20.20 -2.36 -5.21
C ASN A 541 20.98 -3.10 -6.31
N GLU A 542 22.24 -2.74 -6.51
CA GLU A 542 23.13 -3.37 -7.49
C GLU A 542 23.19 -4.91 -7.31
N MET A 543 23.19 -5.39 -6.06
CA MET A 543 23.15 -6.81 -5.72
C MET A 543 21.74 -7.24 -5.28
N PHE A 544 20.90 -7.61 -6.24
CA PHE A 544 19.57 -8.17 -5.97
C PHE A 544 19.64 -9.69 -5.73
N PRO A 545 19.06 -10.25 -4.65
CA PRO A 545 19.20 -11.67 -4.32
C PRO A 545 18.47 -12.58 -5.33
N SER A 546 19.05 -13.74 -5.62
CA SER A 546 18.41 -14.80 -6.40
C SER A 546 17.53 -15.70 -5.52
N THR A 547 16.70 -16.55 -6.12
CA THR A 547 15.94 -17.58 -5.38
C THR A 547 16.87 -18.54 -4.63
N THR A 548 18.02 -18.89 -5.24
CA THR A 548 19.06 -19.70 -4.61
C THR A 548 19.72 -19.00 -3.41
N TYR A 549 19.94 -17.68 -3.52
CA TYR A 549 20.47 -16.90 -2.40
C TYR A 549 19.53 -16.98 -1.19
N ILE A 550 18.23 -16.78 -1.39
CA ILE A 550 17.25 -16.78 -0.30
C ILE A 550 17.09 -18.19 0.29
N SER A 551 17.09 -19.24 -0.52
CA SER A 551 16.94 -20.62 -0.03
C SER A 551 18.08 -21.05 0.89
N LEU A 552 19.31 -20.58 0.62
CA LEU A 552 20.52 -20.97 1.36
C LEU A 552 20.66 -20.28 2.74
N PHE A 553 19.63 -19.60 3.22
CA PHE A 553 19.62 -18.90 4.49
C PHE A 553 20.18 -19.70 5.67
N ASN A 554 19.65 -20.90 5.92
CA ASN A 554 20.12 -21.74 7.02
C ASN A 554 21.52 -22.28 6.77
N TYR A 555 21.86 -22.60 5.51
CA TYR A 555 23.20 -23.02 5.12
C TYR A 555 24.23 -21.93 5.45
N TYR A 556 23.96 -20.68 5.09
CA TYR A 556 24.83 -19.54 5.42
C TYR A 556 25.03 -19.40 6.93
N LYS A 557 23.95 -19.49 7.72
CA LYS A 557 24.03 -19.46 9.19
C LYS A 557 24.90 -20.59 9.75
N ARG A 558 24.74 -21.82 9.24
CA ARG A 558 25.55 -22.98 9.67
C ARG A 558 27.03 -22.85 9.32
N GLN A 559 27.34 -22.21 8.18
CA GLN A 559 28.72 -21.99 7.73
C GLN A 559 29.34 -20.68 8.23
N GLY A 560 28.59 -19.83 8.95
CA GLY A 560 29.05 -18.51 9.37
C GLY A 560 29.34 -17.56 8.21
N ILE A 561 28.64 -17.73 7.08
CA ILE A 561 28.81 -16.87 5.90
C ILE A 561 27.87 -15.69 6.04
N ASP A 562 28.41 -14.52 6.40
CA ASP A 562 27.61 -13.29 6.54
C ASP A 562 27.82 -12.28 5.40
N ASP A 563 28.99 -12.28 4.76
CA ASP A 563 29.33 -11.36 3.68
C ASP A 563 28.40 -11.52 2.45
N PRO A 564 27.69 -10.46 2.02
CA PRO A 564 26.75 -10.54 0.90
C PRO A 564 27.38 -11.00 -0.43
N LYS A 565 28.62 -10.60 -0.73
CA LYS A 565 29.30 -10.97 -1.98
C LYS A 565 29.66 -12.46 -1.97
N GLN A 566 30.14 -12.96 -0.83
CA GLN A 566 30.39 -14.38 -0.63
C GLN A 566 29.10 -15.21 -0.73
N LYS A 567 28.00 -14.76 -0.10
CA LYS A 567 26.69 -15.41 -0.24
C LYS A 567 26.26 -15.50 -1.70
N GLN A 568 26.38 -14.40 -2.46
CA GLN A 568 26.01 -14.36 -3.87
C GLN A 568 26.87 -15.30 -4.71
N LYS A 569 28.19 -15.36 -4.46
CA LYS A 569 29.09 -16.29 -5.13
C LYS A 569 28.68 -17.74 -4.88
N VAL A 570 28.45 -18.12 -3.62
CA VAL A 570 28.01 -19.48 -3.25
C VAL A 570 26.68 -19.84 -3.91
N ALA A 571 25.72 -18.90 -3.95
CA ALA A 571 24.44 -19.10 -4.61
C ALA A 571 24.59 -19.31 -6.12
N GLN A 572 25.48 -18.55 -6.76
CA GLN A 572 25.77 -18.67 -8.19
C GLN A 572 26.44 -20.01 -8.50
N ASP A 573 27.45 -20.38 -7.72
CA ASP A 573 28.19 -21.64 -7.88
C ASP A 573 27.25 -22.85 -7.74
N LEU A 574 26.34 -22.86 -6.76
CA LEU A 574 25.33 -23.92 -6.59
C LEU A 574 24.28 -23.95 -7.71
N TYR A 575 23.94 -22.79 -8.27
CA TYR A 575 22.98 -22.73 -9.36
C TYR A 575 23.59 -23.32 -10.65
N GLU A 576 24.84 -22.97 -10.93
CA GLU A 576 25.55 -23.33 -12.15
C GLU A 576 26.18 -24.73 -12.15
N ASN A 577 26.69 -25.19 -11.01
CA ASN A 577 27.39 -26.46 -10.88
C ASN A 577 26.54 -27.46 -10.06
N SER A 578 26.72 -28.76 -10.28
CA SER A 578 26.25 -29.76 -9.31
C SER A 578 26.95 -29.52 -7.96
N ALA A 579 26.33 -29.92 -6.85
CA ALA A 579 26.71 -29.56 -5.48
C ALA A 579 28.18 -29.88 -5.09
N ASP A 580 28.87 -30.70 -5.90
CA ASP A 580 30.23 -31.21 -5.73
C ASP A 580 31.37 -30.16 -5.68
N ILE A 581 31.11 -28.86 -5.89
CA ILE A 581 32.17 -27.81 -5.98
C ILE A 581 32.28 -26.92 -4.74
N LEU A 582 31.38 -27.03 -3.76
CA LEU A 582 31.56 -26.33 -2.49
C LEU A 582 32.80 -26.92 -1.78
N GLY A 583 33.90 -26.16 -1.80
CA GLY A 583 35.28 -26.63 -1.63
C GLY A 583 35.55 -27.68 -0.54
N ARG A 584 36.66 -28.42 -0.69
CA ARG A 584 37.11 -29.49 0.23
C ARG A 584 37.05 -29.02 1.71
N GLY A 585 35.96 -29.34 2.41
CA GLY A 585 35.73 -28.99 3.81
C GLY A 585 34.32 -28.48 4.16
N SER A 586 33.56 -27.92 3.21
CA SER A 586 32.16 -27.51 3.46
C SER A 586 31.19 -28.68 3.25
N LYS A 587 30.29 -28.91 4.22
CA LYS A 587 29.16 -29.86 4.05
C LYS A 587 28.24 -29.33 2.95
N GLU A 588 27.72 -30.20 2.08
CA GLU A 588 26.75 -29.77 1.07
C GLU A 588 25.45 -29.22 1.69
N PRO A 589 24.75 -28.27 1.03
CA PRO A 589 23.42 -27.85 1.43
C PRO A 589 22.44 -29.02 1.38
N GLY A 590 21.73 -29.27 2.48
CA GLY A 590 20.70 -30.28 2.55
C GLY A 590 19.51 -29.96 1.64
N ASN A 591 18.59 -30.92 1.53
CA ASN A 591 17.42 -30.77 0.66
C ASN A 591 16.55 -29.56 1.05
N ARG A 592 16.36 -29.29 2.35
CA ARG A 592 15.56 -28.15 2.84
C ARG A 592 16.19 -26.80 2.50
N ASP A 593 17.52 -26.66 2.50
CA ASP A 593 18.21 -25.40 2.14
C ASP A 593 18.08 -25.04 0.64
N LYS A 594 17.47 -25.91 -0.15
CA LYS A 594 17.17 -25.69 -1.56
C LYS A 594 15.76 -25.15 -1.77
N TYR A 595 15.02 -24.85 -0.69
CA TYR A 595 13.67 -24.30 -0.73
C TYR A 595 13.63 -22.88 -0.18
N TYR A 596 12.73 -22.09 -0.76
CA TYR A 596 12.39 -20.75 -0.30
C TYR A 596 10.87 -20.60 -0.27
N ALA A 597 10.39 -19.51 0.33
CA ALA A 597 8.98 -19.21 0.42
C ALA A 597 8.61 -17.96 -0.39
N ILE A 598 7.53 -18.04 -1.18
CA ILE A 598 6.84 -16.86 -1.70
C ILE A 598 5.66 -16.58 -0.77
N LEU A 599 5.65 -15.39 -0.19
CA LEU A 599 4.55 -14.86 0.61
C LEU A 599 3.74 -13.90 -0.26
N MET A 600 2.45 -14.21 -0.42
CA MET A 600 1.47 -13.32 -1.02
C MET A 600 0.42 -12.98 0.03
N MET A 601 0.14 -11.69 0.24
CA MET A 601 -0.96 -11.25 1.12
C MET A 601 -1.78 -10.18 0.40
N ASP A 602 -3.06 -10.10 0.73
CA ASP A 602 -4.00 -9.17 0.08
C ASP A 602 -5.20 -8.93 1.02
N GLY A 603 -5.62 -7.67 1.11
CA GLY A 603 -6.69 -7.22 1.99
C GLY A 603 -8.05 -7.82 1.60
N ASP A 604 -8.81 -8.23 2.59
CA ASP A 604 -10.09 -8.88 2.36
C ASP A 604 -11.18 -7.85 2.08
N LYS A 605 -11.76 -7.93 0.86
CA LYS A 605 -12.85 -7.05 0.40
C LYS A 605 -12.47 -5.55 0.38
N MET A 606 -11.21 -5.22 0.11
CA MET A 606 -10.75 -3.82 0.13
C MET A 606 -11.51 -2.87 -0.78
N GLY A 607 -11.98 -3.32 -1.95
CA GLY A 607 -12.86 -2.50 -2.80
C GLY A 607 -14.15 -2.07 -2.10
N ARG A 608 -14.70 -2.90 -1.20
CA ARG A 608 -15.88 -2.52 -0.40
C ARG A 608 -15.53 -1.54 0.72
N LEU A 609 -14.34 -1.64 1.30
CA LEU A 609 -13.88 -0.71 2.33
C LEU A 609 -13.59 0.68 1.75
N VAL A 610 -12.87 0.71 0.64
CA VAL A 610 -12.55 1.93 -0.13
C VAL A 610 -13.81 2.61 -0.70
N ASN A 611 -14.88 1.85 -0.94
CA ASN A 611 -16.20 2.39 -1.31
C ASN A 611 -17.12 2.68 -0.11
N GLY A 612 -16.65 2.50 1.13
CA GLY A 612 -17.39 2.84 2.35
C GLY A 612 -18.45 1.82 2.77
N THR A 613 -18.58 0.69 2.07
CA THR A 613 -19.63 -0.32 2.34
C THR A 613 -19.35 -1.12 3.61
N THR A 614 -18.08 -1.37 3.92
CA THR A 614 -17.62 -2.23 5.03
C THR A 614 -16.91 -1.47 6.15
N LEU A 615 -17.09 -0.15 6.25
CA LEU A 615 -16.62 0.61 7.41
C LEU A 615 -17.24 0.03 8.68
N ALA A 616 -16.40 -0.31 9.67
CA ALA A 616 -16.86 -0.78 10.96
C ALA A 616 -17.24 0.39 11.89
N SER A 617 -16.68 1.58 11.65
CA SER A 617 -16.99 2.80 12.39
C SER A 617 -18.47 3.19 12.29
N THR A 618 -18.99 3.69 13.41
CA THR A 618 -20.35 4.19 13.55
C THR A 618 -20.31 5.68 13.88
N TRP A 619 -21.41 6.41 13.67
CA TRP A 619 -21.50 7.80 14.12
C TRP A 619 -21.23 7.94 15.63
N LYS A 620 -21.62 6.93 16.42
CA LYS A 620 -21.34 6.90 17.86
C LYS A 620 -19.86 6.70 18.16
N SER A 621 -19.15 5.86 17.40
CA SER A 621 -17.73 5.58 17.66
C SER A 621 -16.80 6.72 17.26
N VAL A 622 -17.21 7.56 16.29
CA VAL A 622 -16.41 8.70 15.81
C VAL A 622 -16.75 10.04 16.48
N LEU A 623 -17.86 10.10 17.22
CA LEU A 623 -18.20 11.30 17.99
C LEU A 623 -17.36 11.37 19.26
N HIS A 624 -16.94 12.58 19.61
CA HIS A 624 -16.32 12.83 20.89
C HIS A 624 -17.24 12.39 22.04
N PRO A 625 -16.76 11.67 23.08
CA PRO A 625 -17.59 11.13 24.15
C PRO A 625 -18.51 12.17 24.81
N ASP A 626 -17.98 13.37 25.08
CA ASP A 626 -18.75 14.48 25.66
C ASP A 626 -19.89 14.97 24.75
N MET A 627 -19.67 14.98 23.44
CA MET A 627 -20.71 15.37 22.48
C MET A 627 -21.78 14.29 22.37
N LEU A 628 -21.37 13.02 22.31
CA LEU A 628 -22.30 11.89 22.32
C LEU A 628 -23.19 11.93 23.57
N GLY A 629 -22.59 12.12 24.74
CA GLY A 629 -23.32 12.23 26.00
C GLY A 629 -24.27 13.43 26.05
N ARG A 630 -23.99 14.53 25.34
CA ARG A 630 -24.94 15.66 25.22
C ARG A 630 -26.07 15.37 24.25
N LEU A 631 -25.79 14.76 23.09
CA LEU A 631 -26.80 14.42 22.08
C LEU A 631 -27.81 13.37 22.56
N GLU A 632 -27.47 12.58 23.58
CA GLU A 632 -28.37 11.60 24.18
C GLU A 632 -29.14 12.14 25.41
N LYS A 633 -28.82 13.33 25.91
CA LYS A 633 -29.53 13.94 27.06
C LYS A 633 -30.89 14.51 26.63
N GLU A 634 -31.93 14.19 27.40
CA GLU A 634 -33.29 14.71 27.19
C GLU A 634 -33.39 16.23 27.31
N SER A 635 -32.52 16.87 28.11
CA SER A 635 -32.50 18.33 28.26
C SER A 635 -31.86 19.06 27.08
N PHE A 636 -31.09 18.35 26.24
CA PHE A 636 -30.37 18.95 25.13
C PHE A 636 -31.33 19.30 23.98
N GLU A 637 -31.01 20.35 23.21
CA GLU A 637 -31.89 20.93 22.21
C GLU A 637 -32.48 19.89 21.23
N ALA A 638 -33.81 19.81 21.19
CA ALA A 638 -34.59 18.85 20.42
C ALA A 638 -34.17 18.78 18.94
N LYS A 639 -33.88 19.94 18.34
CA LYS A 639 -33.42 20.06 16.95
C LYS A 639 -32.21 19.17 16.64
N TYR A 640 -31.25 19.09 17.56
CA TYR A 640 -30.06 18.25 17.41
C TYR A 640 -30.28 16.86 17.98
N ARG A 641 -30.76 16.76 19.22
CA ARG A 641 -30.98 15.49 19.93
C ARG A 641 -31.88 14.54 19.12
N ASP A 642 -33.08 14.97 18.75
CA ASP A 642 -34.06 14.08 18.12
C ASP A 642 -33.56 13.59 16.75
N ASN A 643 -32.91 14.46 15.99
CA ASN A 643 -32.37 14.11 14.67
C ASN A 643 -31.13 13.21 14.75
N TRP A 644 -30.22 13.43 15.70
CA TRP A 644 -29.09 12.53 15.92
C TRP A 644 -29.52 11.17 16.47
N VAL A 645 -30.52 11.11 17.35
CA VAL A 645 -31.11 9.85 17.79
C VAL A 645 -31.73 9.08 16.62
N LYS A 646 -32.39 9.77 15.66
CA LYS A 646 -32.85 9.13 14.40
C LYS A 646 -31.68 8.56 13.60
N ILE A 647 -30.59 9.32 13.43
CA ILE A 647 -29.37 8.87 12.71
C ILE A 647 -28.78 7.62 13.37
N PHE A 648 -28.57 7.65 14.70
CA PHE A 648 -27.98 6.52 15.42
C PHE A 648 -28.81 5.24 15.31
N LYS A 649 -30.13 5.35 15.18
CA LYS A 649 -31.04 4.20 15.06
C LYS A 649 -31.18 3.71 13.62
N LYS A 650 -31.38 4.62 12.66
CA LYS A 650 -31.68 4.27 11.26
C LYS A 650 -30.45 4.10 10.39
N TYR A 651 -29.43 4.94 10.59
CA TYR A 651 -28.23 5.01 9.75
C TYR A 651 -26.96 5.00 10.63
N PRO A 652 -26.71 3.95 11.42
CA PRO A 652 -25.68 3.95 12.47
C PRO A 652 -24.25 4.04 11.92
N ARG A 653 -24.00 3.55 10.70
CA ARG A 653 -22.67 3.49 10.08
C ARG A 653 -22.19 4.88 9.70
N ARG A 654 -20.90 5.14 9.93
CA ARG A 654 -20.24 6.35 9.45
C ARG A 654 -20.16 6.31 7.92
N LEU A 655 -20.54 7.40 7.25
CA LEU A 655 -20.40 7.52 5.80
C LEU A 655 -18.94 7.77 5.42
N LEU A 656 -18.52 7.24 4.27
CA LEU A 656 -17.21 7.55 3.69
C LEU A 656 -17.19 8.99 3.20
N THR A 657 -16.13 9.71 3.59
CA THR A 657 -15.83 11.09 3.21
C THR A 657 -14.44 11.13 2.54
N PRO A 658 -14.06 12.20 1.83
CA PRO A 658 -12.71 12.37 1.31
C PRO A 658 -11.63 12.22 2.39
N ALA A 659 -11.86 12.76 3.59
CA ALA A 659 -10.92 12.66 4.71
C ALA A 659 -10.76 11.22 5.22
N ILE A 660 -11.86 10.47 5.35
CA ILE A 660 -11.80 9.05 5.73
C ILE A 660 -11.13 8.22 4.63
N HIS A 661 -11.40 8.52 3.35
CA HIS A 661 -10.73 7.86 2.23
C HIS A 661 -9.22 8.15 2.24
N ALA A 662 -8.82 9.40 2.48
CA ALA A 662 -7.43 9.78 2.63
C ALA A 662 -6.78 9.10 3.86
N ALA A 663 -7.50 8.96 4.96
CA ALA A 663 -7.03 8.24 6.15
C ALA A 663 -6.78 6.76 5.83
N ILE A 664 -7.74 6.07 5.21
CA ILE A 664 -7.57 4.68 4.72
C ILE A 664 -6.33 4.59 3.81
N SER A 665 -6.18 5.54 2.89
CA SER A 665 -5.05 5.51 1.98
C SER A 665 -3.70 5.75 2.65
N GLU A 666 -3.64 6.64 3.65
CA GLU A 666 -2.44 6.86 4.47
C GLU A 666 -2.14 5.62 5.33
N SER A 667 -3.16 4.97 5.91
CA SER A 667 -3.02 3.70 6.63
C SER A 667 -2.40 2.61 5.77
N LEU A 668 -2.84 2.49 4.52
CA LEU A 668 -2.31 1.51 3.56
C LEU A 668 -0.86 1.83 3.14
N GLY A 669 -0.54 3.11 2.96
CA GLY A 669 0.83 3.56 2.73
C GLY A 669 1.75 3.25 3.91
N ASP A 670 1.32 3.58 5.13
CA ASP A 670 2.06 3.33 6.37
C ASP A 670 2.24 1.83 6.62
N PHE A 671 1.20 1.03 6.34
CA PHE A 671 1.29 -0.44 6.37
C PHE A 671 2.37 -0.97 5.41
N ALA A 672 2.39 -0.52 4.15
CA ALA A 672 3.39 -0.95 3.18
C ALA A 672 4.83 -0.55 3.58
N ILE A 673 5.00 0.69 4.02
CA ILE A 673 6.31 1.30 4.29
C ILE A 673 6.89 0.86 5.64
N TYR A 674 6.10 0.95 6.71
CA TYR A 674 6.57 0.78 8.08
C TYR A 674 6.20 -0.57 8.68
N GLY A 675 5.11 -1.17 8.22
CA GLY A 675 4.76 -2.55 8.56
C GLY A 675 5.54 -3.54 7.71
N VAL A 676 5.13 -3.69 6.46
CA VAL A 676 5.58 -4.77 5.56
C VAL A 676 7.08 -4.73 5.32
N ALA A 677 7.65 -3.61 4.86
CA ALA A 677 9.06 -3.56 4.51
C ALA A 677 9.98 -3.81 5.72
N SER A 678 9.66 -3.20 6.87
CA SER A 678 10.39 -3.40 8.12
C SER A 678 10.32 -4.86 8.59
N ILE A 679 9.12 -5.45 8.60
CA ILE A 679 8.91 -6.84 9.02
C ILE A 679 9.61 -7.82 8.07
N VAL A 680 9.48 -7.65 6.75
CA VAL A 680 10.13 -8.53 5.77
C VAL A 680 11.65 -8.47 5.93
N LYS A 681 12.23 -7.28 6.13
CA LYS A 681 13.66 -7.10 6.39
C LYS A 681 14.09 -7.77 7.70
N LYS A 682 13.32 -7.59 8.79
CA LYS A 682 13.54 -8.24 10.09
C LYS A 682 13.63 -9.77 10.00
N TYR A 683 12.90 -10.37 9.05
CA TYR A 683 12.84 -11.81 8.83
C TYR A 683 13.72 -12.30 7.66
N ASP A 684 14.76 -11.54 7.30
CA ASP A 684 15.75 -11.87 6.25
C ASP A 684 15.12 -12.12 4.86
N GLY A 685 13.97 -11.50 4.61
CA GLY A 685 13.26 -11.56 3.35
C GLY A 685 13.62 -10.45 2.38
N ARG A 686 13.17 -10.61 1.13
CA ARG A 686 13.20 -9.57 0.10
C ARG A 686 11.78 -9.22 -0.32
N LEU A 687 11.40 -7.95 -0.11
CA LEU A 687 10.14 -7.41 -0.60
C LEU A 687 10.22 -7.22 -2.12
N ILE A 688 9.20 -7.67 -2.86
CA ILE A 688 9.07 -7.40 -4.30
C ILE A 688 8.16 -6.19 -4.52
N TYR A 689 7.01 -6.15 -3.86
CA TYR A 689 6.14 -4.98 -3.82
C TYR A 689 5.25 -5.01 -2.58
N ALA A 690 4.82 -3.82 -2.15
CA ALA A 690 3.80 -3.61 -1.15
C ALA A 690 2.92 -2.43 -1.62
N GLY A 691 1.86 -2.74 -2.36
CA GLY A 691 1.01 -1.76 -3.04
C GLY A 691 -0.28 -1.53 -2.28
N GLY A 692 -0.22 -0.80 -1.17
CA GLY A 692 -1.34 -0.66 -0.25
C GLY A 692 -1.55 -1.96 0.54
N ASP A 693 -2.61 -2.71 0.25
CA ASP A 693 -2.94 -3.98 0.93
C ASP A 693 -2.30 -5.22 0.29
N ASP A 694 -1.88 -5.12 -0.97
CA ASP A 694 -1.24 -6.20 -1.72
C ASP A 694 0.25 -6.32 -1.39
N VAL A 695 0.67 -7.47 -0.87
CA VAL A 695 2.05 -7.77 -0.48
C VAL A 695 2.58 -8.96 -1.25
N CYS A 696 3.76 -8.81 -1.86
CA CYS A 696 4.54 -9.93 -2.35
C CYS A 696 5.98 -9.85 -1.85
N ALA A 697 6.40 -10.88 -1.11
CA ALA A 697 7.75 -10.98 -0.58
C ALA A 697 8.28 -12.41 -0.75
N VAL A 698 9.61 -12.53 -0.79
CA VAL A 698 10.31 -13.81 -0.86
C VAL A 698 11.16 -13.96 0.39
N LEU A 699 10.92 -15.03 1.16
CA LEU A 699 11.51 -15.22 2.47
C LEU A 699 12.14 -16.60 2.63
N PRO A 700 13.06 -16.77 3.59
CA PRO A 700 13.45 -18.08 4.08
C PRO A 700 12.24 -18.88 4.61
N VAL A 701 12.28 -20.20 4.43
CA VAL A 701 11.21 -21.11 4.90
C VAL A 701 10.96 -20.96 6.40
N ASP A 702 12.01 -20.77 7.19
CA ASP A 702 11.99 -20.74 8.66
C ASP A 702 11.29 -19.50 9.22
N THR A 703 11.31 -18.38 8.48
CA THR A 703 10.87 -17.08 8.98
C THR A 703 9.53 -16.64 8.40
N VAL A 704 9.09 -17.20 7.27
CA VAL A 704 7.93 -16.73 6.51
C VAL A 704 6.62 -16.70 7.29
N LEU A 705 6.32 -17.72 8.12
CA LEU A 705 5.07 -17.76 8.88
C LEU A 705 5.06 -16.73 10.02
N TYR A 706 6.22 -16.46 10.63
CA TYR A 706 6.34 -15.40 11.63
C TYR A 706 6.16 -14.02 11.00
N ALA A 707 6.79 -13.78 9.84
CA ALA A 707 6.61 -12.57 9.07
C ALA A 707 5.13 -12.35 8.68
N ALA A 708 4.46 -13.37 8.15
CA ALA A 708 3.07 -13.28 7.74
C ALA A 708 2.12 -12.96 8.92
N ARG A 709 2.36 -13.56 10.10
CA ARG A 709 1.58 -13.26 11.31
C ARG A 709 1.79 -11.83 11.79
N GLU A 710 3.04 -11.37 11.85
CA GLU A 710 3.37 -10.02 12.30
C GLU A 710 2.81 -8.95 11.33
N ILE A 711 2.85 -9.20 10.02
CA ILE A 711 2.22 -8.34 9.00
C ILE A 711 0.70 -8.27 9.23
N LYS A 712 0.04 -9.42 9.46
CA LYS A 712 -1.40 -9.46 9.76
C LYS A 712 -1.75 -8.69 11.04
N ASP A 713 -0.95 -8.85 12.09
CA ASP A 713 -1.18 -8.15 13.37
C ASP A 713 -0.97 -6.64 13.22
N TYR A 714 0.01 -6.21 12.42
CA TYR A 714 0.20 -4.81 12.07
C TYR A 714 -1.03 -4.26 11.31
N TYR A 715 -1.50 -4.98 10.29
CA TYR A 715 -2.65 -4.60 9.46
C TYR A 715 -3.91 -4.36 10.30
N ASN A 716 -4.18 -5.23 11.27
CA ASN A 716 -5.36 -5.17 12.16
C ASN A 716 -5.19 -4.27 13.40
N SER A 717 -4.01 -3.64 13.58
CA SER A 717 -3.82 -2.68 14.67
C SER A 717 -4.53 -1.36 14.36
N ALA A 718 -4.85 -0.58 15.41
CA ALA A 718 -5.54 0.70 15.26
C ALA A 718 -4.56 1.88 15.20
N PHE A 719 -3.66 1.99 16.18
CA PHE A 719 -2.70 3.08 16.28
C PHE A 719 -1.28 2.54 16.44
N GLN A 720 -0.35 3.15 15.73
CA GLN A 720 1.08 2.85 15.78
C GLN A 720 1.86 4.15 15.91
N ILE A 721 2.91 4.17 16.73
CA ILE A 721 3.91 5.24 16.72
C ILE A 721 5.12 4.76 15.93
N ILE A 722 5.36 5.39 14.79
CA ILE A 722 6.54 5.14 13.96
C ILE A 722 7.66 5.99 14.52
N GLN A 723 8.71 5.34 15.00
CA GLN A 723 9.88 5.96 15.60
C GLN A 723 10.82 6.52 14.51
N PRO A 724 11.71 7.47 14.86
CA PRO A 724 12.68 8.02 13.91
C PRO A 724 13.60 6.98 13.25
N ASP A 725 13.84 5.84 13.90
CA ASP A 725 14.63 4.71 13.38
C ASP A 725 13.85 3.81 12.41
N GLY A 726 12.57 4.10 12.15
CA GLY A 726 11.69 3.32 11.28
C GLY A 726 10.97 2.16 11.97
N SER A 727 11.27 1.88 13.25
CA SER A 727 10.51 0.90 14.03
C SER A 727 9.11 1.41 14.34
N SER A 728 8.15 0.49 14.53
CA SER A 728 6.77 0.83 14.90
C SER A 728 6.40 0.20 16.23
N LEU A 729 5.74 0.96 17.09
CA LEU A 729 5.22 0.48 18.37
C LEU A 729 3.70 0.65 18.43
N GLN A 730 2.99 -0.42 18.79
CA GLN A 730 1.54 -0.36 18.91
C GLN A 730 1.15 0.49 20.13
N VAL A 731 0.14 1.34 19.95
CA VAL A 731 -0.40 2.17 21.01
C VAL A 731 -1.88 1.84 21.23
N LYS A 732 -2.30 1.74 22.50
CA LYS A 732 -3.65 1.38 22.90
C LYS A 732 -4.13 2.30 24.02
N ASP A 733 -5.43 2.60 24.04
CA ASP A 733 -6.17 3.33 25.07
C ASP A 733 -5.71 4.76 25.38
N LYS A 734 -4.45 4.93 25.79
CA LYS A 734 -3.82 6.21 26.14
C LYS A 734 -2.41 6.27 25.57
N TRP A 735 -2.09 7.40 24.94
CA TRP A 735 -0.76 7.68 24.41
C TRP A 735 -0.17 8.93 25.05
N PRO A 736 0.92 8.85 25.85
CA PRO A 736 1.71 10.04 26.14
C PRO A 736 2.38 10.51 24.85
N ILE A 737 2.21 11.78 24.51
CA ILE A 737 2.80 12.32 23.28
C ILE A 737 4.32 12.08 23.29
N SER A 738 4.83 11.55 22.18
CA SER A 738 6.24 11.31 21.95
C SER A 738 6.66 11.80 20.56
N GLU A 739 7.96 11.82 20.31
CA GLU A 739 8.52 12.01 18.97
C GLU A 739 8.13 10.86 18.04
N GLY A 740 8.27 11.09 16.73
CA GLY A 740 7.90 10.13 15.67
C GLY A 740 6.65 10.56 14.89
N LYS A 741 6.01 9.60 14.24
CA LYS A 741 4.76 9.79 13.47
C LYS A 741 3.65 8.91 14.04
N LEU A 742 2.56 9.53 14.49
CA LEU A 742 1.37 8.78 14.88
C LEU A 742 0.63 8.30 13.63
N SER A 743 0.74 7.01 13.34
CA SER A 743 -0.03 6.33 12.30
C SER A 743 -1.37 5.84 12.85
N ILE A 744 -2.39 5.94 11.99
CA ILE A 744 -3.68 5.28 12.16
C ILE A 744 -3.70 4.17 11.12
N ASN A 745 -3.74 2.92 11.56
CA ASN A 745 -3.84 1.75 10.69
C ASN A 745 -5.31 1.48 10.37
N LEU A 746 -5.66 0.34 9.76
CA LEU A 746 -7.07 0.08 9.39
C LEU A 746 -7.97 -0.29 10.58
N GLY A 747 -7.37 -0.63 11.72
CA GLY A 747 -8.09 -1.01 12.93
C GLY A 747 -8.80 -2.36 12.81
N THR A 748 -9.81 -2.56 13.65
CA THR A 748 -10.56 -3.82 13.72
C THR A 748 -11.98 -3.69 13.18
N GLY A 749 -12.44 -4.73 12.49
CA GLY A 749 -13.80 -4.78 11.95
C GLY A 749 -14.11 -6.15 11.37
N LYS A 750 -15.40 -6.51 11.28
CA LYS A 750 -15.84 -7.82 10.76
C LYS A 750 -15.32 -8.12 9.36
N ASP A 751 -15.18 -7.09 8.52
CA ASP A 751 -14.73 -7.16 7.13
C ASP A 751 -13.38 -6.45 6.92
N ILE A 752 -12.63 -6.15 8.00
CA ILE A 752 -11.27 -5.59 7.95
C ILE A 752 -10.31 -6.70 8.38
N SER A 753 -9.69 -7.34 7.40
CA SER A 753 -8.76 -8.45 7.60
C SER A 753 -7.85 -8.62 6.38
N ILE A 754 -6.80 -9.42 6.51
CA ILE A 754 -5.88 -9.75 5.42
C ILE A 754 -5.69 -11.25 5.32
N SER A 755 -5.68 -11.79 4.10
CA SER A 755 -5.45 -13.21 3.84
C SER A 755 -4.05 -13.44 3.26
N ALA A 756 -3.48 -14.64 3.47
CA ALA A 756 -2.14 -14.98 3.01
C ALA A 756 -2.06 -16.33 2.27
N GLY A 757 -1.21 -16.38 1.25
CA GLY A 757 -0.72 -17.59 0.62
C GLY A 757 0.80 -17.71 0.80
N ILE A 758 1.26 -18.84 1.34
CA ILE A 758 2.69 -19.16 1.53
C ILE A 758 3.03 -20.37 0.66
N LEU A 759 3.74 -20.14 -0.44
CA LEU A 759 4.20 -21.22 -1.32
C LEU A 759 5.66 -21.57 -1.01
N LEU A 760 5.90 -22.78 -0.52
CA LEU A 760 7.23 -23.35 -0.33
C LEU A 760 7.64 -24.12 -1.58
N CYS A 761 8.69 -23.65 -2.27
CA CYS A 761 9.11 -24.24 -3.54
C CYS A 761 10.64 -24.26 -3.67
N HIS A 762 11.11 -25.15 -4.55
CA HIS A 762 12.54 -25.37 -4.76
C HIS A 762 13.15 -24.22 -5.60
N HIS A 763 14.38 -23.81 -5.30
CA HIS A 763 15.04 -22.63 -5.89
C HIS A 763 15.18 -22.64 -7.42
N LYS A 764 15.19 -23.84 -8.03
CA LYS A 764 15.26 -24.08 -9.49
C LYS A 764 13.88 -24.17 -10.19
N GLU A 765 12.77 -24.03 -9.48
CA GLU A 765 11.44 -24.01 -10.10
C GLU A 765 11.26 -22.77 -10.99
N ASN A 766 10.38 -22.85 -11.98
CA ASN A 766 10.07 -21.70 -12.84
C ASN A 766 9.35 -20.61 -12.03
N LEU A 767 10.02 -19.47 -11.83
CA LEU A 767 9.51 -18.37 -11.02
C LEU A 767 8.15 -17.83 -11.49
N SER A 768 7.93 -17.66 -12.80
CA SER A 768 6.66 -17.16 -13.32
C SER A 768 5.50 -18.10 -12.96
N GLN A 769 5.73 -19.40 -13.02
CA GLN A 769 4.74 -20.39 -12.59
C GLN A 769 4.51 -20.35 -11.07
N MET A 770 5.58 -20.19 -10.27
CA MET A 770 5.46 -20.12 -8.81
C MET A 770 4.74 -18.85 -8.35
N ILE A 771 4.95 -17.72 -9.03
CA ILE A 771 4.18 -16.48 -8.80
C ILE A 771 2.69 -16.72 -9.09
N SER A 772 2.36 -17.30 -10.25
CA SER A 772 0.98 -17.62 -10.62
C SER A 772 0.31 -18.56 -9.60
N ASN A 773 1.02 -19.61 -9.18
CA ASN A 773 0.54 -20.56 -8.17
C ASN A 773 0.32 -19.87 -6.81
N SER A 774 1.20 -18.94 -6.41
CA SER A 774 1.05 -18.19 -5.16
C SER A 774 -0.21 -17.32 -5.15
N HIS A 775 -0.53 -16.67 -6.28
CA HIS A 775 -1.82 -15.97 -6.43
C HIS A 775 -3.01 -16.93 -6.37
N GLN A 776 -2.92 -18.13 -6.97
CA GLN A 776 -3.98 -19.12 -6.86
C GLN A 776 -4.16 -19.65 -5.44
N LEU A 777 -3.06 -19.84 -4.70
CA LEU A 777 -3.07 -20.25 -3.30
C LEU A 777 -3.81 -19.23 -2.43
N LEU A 778 -3.46 -17.95 -2.57
CA LEU A 778 -4.15 -16.86 -1.87
C LEU A 778 -5.64 -16.78 -2.25
N ASN A 779 -5.95 -16.68 -3.55
CA ASN A 779 -7.32 -16.42 -4.00
C ASN A 779 -8.25 -17.63 -3.78
N ARG A 780 -7.85 -18.83 -4.19
CA ARG A 780 -8.72 -20.01 -4.14
C ARG A 780 -8.74 -20.68 -2.77
N TYR A 781 -7.60 -20.77 -2.08
CA TYR A 781 -7.55 -21.50 -0.82
C TYR A 781 -7.81 -20.59 0.39
N ALA A 782 -7.11 -19.48 0.53
CA ALA A 782 -7.30 -18.60 1.67
C ALA A 782 -8.60 -17.78 1.58
N LYS A 783 -8.86 -17.12 0.44
CA LYS A 783 -10.02 -16.23 0.30
C LYS A 783 -11.35 -16.95 0.00
N GLU A 784 -11.35 -17.91 -0.93
CA GLU A 784 -12.56 -18.65 -1.31
C GLU A 784 -12.84 -19.84 -0.37
N LYS A 785 -11.97 -20.85 -0.33
CA LYS A 785 -12.22 -22.09 0.44
C LYS A 785 -12.27 -21.86 1.96
N ALA A 786 -11.32 -21.12 2.54
CA ALA A 786 -11.29 -20.87 3.98
C ALA A 786 -12.16 -19.68 4.43
N GLY A 787 -12.73 -18.93 3.47
CA GLY A 787 -13.64 -17.83 3.75
C GLY A 787 -12.97 -16.56 4.28
N ARG A 788 -11.77 -16.23 3.81
CA ARG A 788 -11.00 -15.01 4.17
C ARG A 788 -10.52 -14.98 5.63
N ASN A 789 -9.74 -13.95 5.99
CA ASN A 789 -9.04 -13.87 7.27
C ASN A 789 -8.25 -15.17 7.56
N ALA A 790 -7.56 -15.68 6.55
CA ALA A 790 -6.94 -17.01 6.58
C ALA A 790 -5.56 -17.06 5.95
N CYS A 791 -4.79 -18.09 6.31
CA CYS A 791 -3.52 -18.41 5.70
C CYS A 791 -3.56 -19.80 5.08
N ALA A 792 -3.13 -19.89 3.82
CA ALA A 792 -2.93 -21.14 3.10
C ALA A 792 -1.43 -21.36 2.86
N ILE A 793 -0.91 -22.50 3.28
CA ILE A 793 0.48 -22.91 3.08
C ILE A 793 0.50 -24.09 2.11
N GLU A 794 1.25 -23.97 1.00
CA GLU A 794 1.50 -25.07 0.06
C GLU A 794 2.98 -25.48 0.14
N LEU A 795 3.23 -26.74 0.45
CA LEU A 795 4.54 -27.37 0.23
C LEU A 795 4.53 -28.08 -1.14
N ARG A 796 5.27 -27.52 -2.09
CA ARG A 796 5.44 -28.10 -3.42
C ARG A 796 6.79 -28.80 -3.53
N LYS A 797 6.80 -30.10 -3.25
CA LYS A 797 8.00 -30.93 -3.44
C LYS A 797 8.25 -31.17 -4.93
N ARG A 798 9.52 -31.31 -5.33
CA ARG A 798 9.91 -31.70 -6.69
C ARG A 798 9.32 -33.05 -7.13
N SER A 799 9.08 -33.95 -6.17
CA SER A 799 8.44 -35.25 -6.36
C SER A 799 7.38 -35.48 -5.26
N GLY A 800 6.27 -36.15 -5.57
CA GLY A 800 5.25 -36.54 -4.58
C GLY A 800 4.03 -35.61 -4.42
N GLY A 801 3.86 -34.60 -5.28
CA GLY A 801 2.68 -33.72 -5.33
C GLY A 801 2.64 -32.63 -4.26
N SER A 802 1.70 -31.69 -4.39
CA SER A 802 1.52 -30.59 -3.42
C SER A 802 0.88 -31.09 -2.12
N ARG A 803 1.21 -30.42 -1.01
CA ARG A 803 0.60 -30.62 0.32
C ARG A 803 0.14 -29.27 0.84
N PHE A 804 -1.07 -29.21 1.38
CA PHE A 804 -1.70 -27.96 1.79
C PHE A 804 -1.98 -27.96 3.29
N PHE A 805 -1.89 -26.79 3.89
CA PHE A 805 -2.41 -26.53 5.23
C PHE A 805 -3.10 -25.17 5.22
N VAL A 806 -4.41 -25.14 5.51
CA VAL A 806 -5.21 -23.92 5.39
C VAL A 806 -6.04 -23.72 6.65
N ARG A 807 -5.85 -22.62 7.35
CA ARG A 807 -6.63 -22.28 8.55
C ARG A 807 -6.88 -20.78 8.63
N LYS A 808 -7.98 -20.39 9.28
CA LYS A 808 -8.22 -18.98 9.63
C LYS A 808 -7.19 -18.51 10.65
N TRP A 809 -6.86 -17.23 10.66
CA TRP A 809 -5.82 -16.70 11.56
C TRP A 809 -6.13 -16.85 13.04
N ASP A 810 -7.42 -16.84 13.41
CA ASP A 810 -7.94 -16.96 14.76
C ASP A 810 -8.13 -18.42 15.21
N ASP A 811 -7.79 -19.38 14.37
CA ASP A 811 -7.93 -20.80 14.69
C ASP A 811 -6.86 -21.27 15.69
N THR A 812 -7.29 -21.88 16.80
CA THR A 812 -6.41 -22.48 17.83
C THR A 812 -5.51 -23.60 17.30
N VAL A 813 -5.85 -24.21 16.15
CA VAL A 813 -5.03 -25.24 15.49
C VAL A 813 -3.63 -24.73 15.15
N TRP A 814 -3.45 -23.42 14.98
CA TRP A 814 -2.13 -22.80 14.75
C TRP A 814 -1.11 -23.07 15.85
N ASP A 815 -1.53 -23.16 17.11
CA ASP A 815 -0.66 -23.46 18.24
C ASP A 815 -0.24 -24.94 18.23
N SER A 816 -1.18 -25.81 17.87
CA SER A 816 -0.91 -27.23 17.64
C SER A 816 0.09 -27.41 16.50
N PHE A 817 -0.16 -26.76 15.35
CA PHE A 817 0.72 -26.78 14.17
C PHE A 817 2.14 -26.32 14.50
N THR A 818 2.28 -25.19 15.22
CA THR A 818 3.59 -24.64 15.60
C THR A 818 4.31 -25.56 16.58
N THR A 819 3.59 -26.10 17.57
CA THR A 819 4.18 -27.01 18.58
C THR A 819 4.71 -28.28 17.93
N ILE A 820 3.88 -28.97 17.14
CA ILE A 820 4.25 -30.24 16.48
C ILE A 820 5.38 -30.01 15.47
N GLY A 821 5.32 -28.90 14.72
CA GLY A 821 6.38 -28.51 13.80
C GLY A 821 7.74 -28.32 14.48
N LYS A 822 7.79 -27.52 15.55
CA LYS A 822 9.03 -27.28 16.33
C LYS A 822 9.57 -28.54 17.00
N ALA A 823 8.68 -29.36 17.57
CA ALA A 823 9.07 -30.62 18.20
C ALA A 823 9.71 -31.59 17.19
N SER A 824 9.28 -31.55 15.93
CA SER A 824 9.90 -32.30 14.83
C SER A 824 11.29 -31.77 14.43
N ALA A 825 11.71 -30.58 14.89
CA ALA A 825 12.94 -29.92 14.49
C ALA A 825 14.05 -29.91 15.56
N GLY A 826 13.66 -29.87 16.84
CA GLY A 826 14.56 -29.62 17.98
C GLY A 826 15.38 -30.81 18.49
N GLY A 827 15.51 -31.89 17.71
CA GLY A 827 16.39 -33.00 18.09
C GLY A 827 15.89 -33.90 19.23
N VAL A 828 14.60 -33.89 19.57
CA VAL A 828 14.01 -35.05 20.28
C VAL A 828 13.98 -36.18 19.26
N LYS A 829 15.06 -37.00 19.24
CA LYS A 829 15.31 -38.06 18.25
C LYS A 829 14.10 -38.96 17.97
N ASP A 830 13.23 -39.14 18.96
CA ASP A 830 12.03 -39.95 18.84
C ASP A 830 10.88 -39.26 18.07
N ILE A 831 10.71 -37.92 18.16
CA ILE A 831 9.57 -37.20 17.54
C ILE A 831 9.76 -36.96 16.03
N GLU A 832 11.00 -36.75 15.58
CA GLU A 832 11.30 -36.52 14.17
C GLU A 832 11.14 -37.81 13.34
N ALA A 833 11.50 -38.97 13.93
CA ALA A 833 11.19 -40.30 13.39
C ALA A 833 9.69 -40.64 13.47
N VAL A 834 9.00 -40.12 14.50
CA VAL A 834 7.55 -40.22 14.64
C VAL A 834 6.83 -39.49 13.51
N SER A 835 7.16 -38.26 13.12
CA SER A 835 6.29 -37.49 12.21
C SER A 835 6.07 -38.14 10.83
N ARG A 836 7.13 -38.62 10.14
CA ARG A 836 6.99 -39.27 8.82
C ARG A 836 6.36 -40.64 8.92
N SER A 837 6.84 -41.48 9.84
CA SER A 837 6.30 -42.83 10.04
C SER A 837 4.86 -42.80 10.58
N LEU A 838 4.52 -41.83 11.41
CA LEU A 838 3.17 -41.60 11.92
C LEU A 838 2.26 -41.12 10.80
N VAL A 839 2.66 -40.17 9.95
CA VAL A 839 1.82 -39.75 8.81
C VAL A 839 1.52 -40.94 7.89
N TYR A 840 2.51 -41.75 7.53
CA TYR A 840 2.27 -42.97 6.76
C TYR A 840 1.35 -43.96 7.48
N ARG A 841 1.49 -44.12 8.80
CA ARG A 841 0.61 -44.99 9.60
C ARG A 841 -0.82 -44.44 9.67
N LEU A 842 -1.00 -43.15 9.90
CA LEU A 842 -2.32 -42.53 9.93
C LEU A 842 -3.00 -42.64 8.56
N GLU A 843 -2.25 -42.43 7.48
CA GLU A 843 -2.74 -42.62 6.10
C GLU A 843 -3.15 -44.08 5.85
N TYR A 844 -2.38 -45.05 6.33
CA TYR A 844 -2.74 -46.47 6.24
C TYR A 844 -4.07 -46.80 6.96
N TYR A 845 -4.39 -46.08 8.04
CA TYR A 845 -5.65 -46.24 8.79
C TYR A 845 -6.74 -45.24 8.39
N ARG A 846 -6.66 -44.60 7.21
CA ARG A 846 -7.59 -43.57 6.75
C ARG A 846 -9.06 -43.96 6.96
N ASP A 847 -9.50 -45.09 6.44
CA ASP A 847 -10.91 -45.53 6.53
C ASP A 847 -11.38 -45.66 7.99
N GLY A 848 -10.50 -46.13 8.87
CA GLY A 848 -10.78 -46.25 10.30
C GLY A 848 -10.85 -44.88 10.99
N ILE A 849 -9.96 -43.96 10.63
CA ILE A 849 -9.96 -42.59 11.16
C ILE A 849 -11.21 -41.84 10.69
N GLU A 850 -11.57 -41.96 9.41
CA GLU A 850 -12.79 -41.35 8.86
C GLU A 850 -14.06 -41.92 9.51
N ALA A 851 -14.06 -43.22 9.84
CA ALA A 851 -15.14 -43.81 10.63
C ALA A 851 -15.20 -43.24 12.07
N ILE A 852 -14.05 -43.10 12.75
CA ILE A 852 -13.98 -42.48 14.09
C ILE A 852 -14.52 -41.05 14.05
N ILE A 853 -14.09 -40.26 13.06
CA ILE A 853 -14.51 -38.86 12.89
C ILE A 853 -16.04 -38.76 12.73
N LYS A 854 -16.65 -39.63 11.92
CA LYS A 854 -18.11 -39.67 11.73
C LYS A 854 -18.87 -40.08 13.00
N ILE A 855 -18.28 -40.94 13.83
CA ILE A 855 -18.88 -41.36 15.11
C ILE A 855 -18.79 -40.23 16.15
N GLU A 856 -17.71 -39.44 16.12
CA GLU A 856 -17.41 -38.40 17.10
C GLU A 856 -18.02 -37.02 16.81
N GLU A 857 -18.99 -36.88 15.90
CA GLU A 857 -19.61 -35.60 15.50
C GLU A 857 -20.15 -34.71 16.66
N ASN A 858 -20.07 -35.14 17.94
CA ASN A 858 -20.44 -34.38 19.13
C ASN A 858 -19.50 -34.51 20.37
N VAL A 859 -18.24 -34.93 20.23
CA VAL A 859 -17.30 -35.10 21.39
C VAL A 859 -15.89 -34.60 21.06
N ASP A 860 -15.12 -34.12 22.07
CA ASP A 860 -13.75 -33.54 21.99
C ASP A 860 -12.64 -34.39 21.31
N ASN A 861 -12.88 -35.03 20.17
CA ASN A 861 -11.98 -35.92 19.45
C ASN A 861 -11.31 -36.98 20.35
N LYS A 862 -12.03 -37.52 21.34
CA LYS A 862 -11.44 -38.32 22.42
C LYS A 862 -10.95 -39.68 21.91
N LEU A 863 -11.74 -40.34 21.05
CA LEU A 863 -11.39 -41.61 20.43
C LEU A 863 -10.25 -41.44 19.44
N LEU A 864 -10.30 -40.39 18.60
CA LEU A 864 -9.18 -40.11 17.70
C LEU A 864 -7.89 -39.79 18.47
N THR A 865 -7.99 -38.99 19.53
CA THR A 865 -6.86 -38.66 20.40
C THR A 865 -6.30 -39.93 21.04
N ALA A 866 -7.14 -40.80 21.61
CA ALA A 866 -6.70 -42.06 22.19
C ALA A 866 -6.06 -42.99 21.15
N PHE A 867 -6.61 -43.04 19.92
CA PHE A 867 -6.04 -43.79 18.82
C PHE A 867 -4.64 -43.29 18.44
N ILE A 868 -4.47 -41.97 18.30
CA ILE A 868 -3.18 -41.35 18.01
C ILE A 868 -2.20 -41.58 19.17
N GLU A 869 -2.63 -41.43 20.43
CA GLU A 869 -1.83 -41.72 21.62
C GLU A 869 -1.28 -43.15 21.57
N LYS A 870 -2.11 -44.14 21.21
CA LYS A 870 -1.67 -45.53 20.99
C LYS A 870 -0.70 -45.69 19.82
N GLN A 871 -0.80 -44.88 18.78
CA GLN A 871 0.21 -44.88 17.71
C GLN A 871 1.53 -44.26 18.19
N LEU A 872 1.49 -43.29 19.10
CA LEU A 872 2.67 -42.66 19.69
C LEU A 872 3.38 -43.55 20.71
N GLU A 873 2.65 -44.36 21.49
CA GLU A 873 3.22 -45.35 22.44
C GLU A 873 4.22 -46.31 21.77
N ARG A 874 4.03 -46.60 20.48
CA ARG A 874 4.93 -47.45 19.68
C ARG A 874 6.26 -46.80 19.36
N SER A 875 6.45 -45.54 19.77
CA SER A 875 7.60 -44.70 19.43
C SER A 875 8.41 -44.27 20.65
N SER A 876 8.19 -44.90 21.81
CA SER A 876 9.01 -44.76 23.03
C SER A 876 9.07 -43.35 23.62
N LEU A 877 8.00 -42.55 23.48
CA LEU A 877 7.88 -41.25 24.13
C LEU A 877 7.40 -41.41 25.58
N GLY A 878 7.59 -40.41 26.44
CA GLY A 878 7.03 -40.46 27.80
C GLY A 878 5.51 -40.30 27.78
N LYS A 879 4.76 -41.12 28.55
CA LYS A 879 3.27 -41.14 28.57
C LYS A 879 2.58 -39.76 28.67
N SER A 880 3.13 -38.84 29.46
CA SER A 880 2.55 -37.48 29.60
C SER A 880 2.68 -36.65 28.32
N ILE A 881 3.77 -36.85 27.56
CA ILE A 881 4.07 -36.15 26.31
C ILE A 881 3.20 -36.72 25.18
N GLU A 882 2.99 -38.04 25.17
CA GLU A 882 2.18 -38.74 24.19
C GLU A 882 0.74 -38.23 24.16
N LYS A 883 0.11 -38.10 25.33
CA LYS A 883 -1.27 -37.62 25.44
C LYS A 883 -1.44 -36.17 24.97
N GLU A 884 -0.53 -35.28 25.34
CA GLU A 884 -0.55 -33.88 24.91
C GLU A 884 -0.38 -33.76 23.38
N PHE A 885 0.58 -34.51 22.83
CA PHE A 885 0.87 -34.49 21.39
C PHE A 885 -0.25 -35.11 20.58
N ALA A 886 -0.88 -36.17 21.07
CA ALA A 886 -2.00 -36.81 20.39
C ALA A 886 -3.17 -35.84 20.16
N GLY A 887 -3.54 -35.05 21.18
CA GLY A 887 -4.60 -34.04 21.04
C GLY A 887 -4.24 -32.94 20.03
N LYS A 888 -2.98 -32.47 20.06
CA LYS A 888 -2.48 -31.48 19.09
C LYS A 888 -2.46 -32.03 17.67
N ILE A 889 -2.10 -33.30 17.48
CA ILE A 889 -2.10 -33.96 16.18
C ILE A 889 -3.53 -34.14 15.67
N ALA A 890 -4.47 -34.59 16.53
CA ALA A 890 -5.89 -34.71 16.18
C ALA A 890 -6.45 -33.38 15.63
N ASN A 891 -6.12 -32.26 16.29
CA ASN A 891 -6.53 -30.92 15.85
C ASN A 891 -5.97 -30.52 14.47
N ILE A 892 -4.76 -30.98 14.13
CA ILE A 892 -4.14 -30.67 12.83
C ILE A 892 -4.77 -31.50 11.70
N VAL A 893 -5.04 -32.78 11.96
CA VAL A 893 -5.44 -33.73 10.91
C VAL A 893 -6.93 -33.74 10.61
N ILE A 894 -7.74 -32.99 11.37
CA ILE A 894 -9.15 -32.78 11.07
C ILE A 894 -9.31 -31.41 10.41
N GLU A 895 -9.97 -31.38 9.26
CA GLU A 895 -10.40 -30.17 8.57
C GLU A 895 -11.88 -30.26 8.23
N LYS A 896 -12.58 -29.13 8.13
CA LYS A 896 -13.95 -29.12 7.62
C LYS A 896 -13.96 -29.09 6.09
N ASN A 897 -14.71 -29.98 5.46
CA ASN A 897 -14.96 -29.96 4.02
C ASN A 897 -15.85 -28.74 3.63
N GLN A 898 -16.20 -28.61 2.35
CA GLN A 898 -17.03 -27.50 1.87
C GLN A 898 -18.47 -27.52 2.42
N GLU A 899 -18.97 -28.68 2.82
CA GLU A 899 -20.30 -28.88 3.42
C GLU A 899 -20.29 -28.65 4.94
N GLY A 900 -19.09 -28.50 5.53
CA GLY A 900 -18.87 -28.26 6.95
C GLY A 900 -18.53 -29.51 7.76
N ASP A 901 -18.50 -30.68 7.12
CA ASP A 901 -18.26 -31.96 7.78
C ASP A 901 -16.77 -32.17 8.05
N PRO A 902 -16.40 -32.79 9.17
CA PRO A 902 -15.01 -33.10 9.47
C PRO A 902 -14.46 -34.19 8.52
N GLU A 903 -13.27 -33.93 7.98
CA GLU A 903 -12.53 -34.75 7.02
C GLU A 903 -11.09 -34.96 7.52
N PHE A 904 -10.55 -36.15 7.29
CA PHE A 904 -9.17 -36.49 7.65
C PHE A 904 -8.15 -36.01 6.60
N LYS A 905 -7.28 -35.08 7.01
CA LYS A 905 -6.20 -34.48 6.20
C LYS A 905 -4.86 -34.41 6.95
N PRO A 906 -3.97 -35.41 6.79
CA PRO A 906 -2.70 -35.44 7.53
C PRO A 906 -1.61 -34.52 6.97
N GLU A 907 -1.87 -33.83 5.85
CA GLU A 907 -0.89 -33.00 5.14
C GLU A 907 -0.30 -31.88 6.01
N GLY A 908 -1.09 -31.34 6.96
CA GLY A 908 -0.64 -30.33 7.91
C GLY A 908 0.58 -30.75 8.72
N LEU A 909 0.71 -32.03 9.06
CA LEU A 909 1.87 -32.57 9.78
C LEU A 909 3.13 -32.54 8.91
N ILE A 910 3.01 -32.86 7.61
CA ILE A 910 4.12 -32.82 6.66
C ILE A 910 4.57 -31.37 6.43
N VAL A 911 3.61 -30.47 6.21
CA VAL A 911 3.88 -29.04 5.99
C VAL A 911 4.56 -28.43 7.22
N GLY A 912 4.03 -28.69 8.43
CA GLY A 912 4.61 -28.21 9.68
C GLY A 912 6.02 -28.75 9.92
N SER A 913 6.23 -30.06 9.72
CA SER A 913 7.56 -30.66 9.84
C SER A 913 8.56 -30.06 8.86
N PHE A 914 8.16 -29.76 7.62
CA PHE A 914 9.05 -29.13 6.64
C PHE A 914 9.32 -27.66 6.97
N LEU A 915 8.30 -26.91 7.40
CA LEU A 915 8.39 -25.49 7.71
C LEU A 915 9.34 -25.24 8.89
N TYR A 916 9.35 -26.13 9.89
CA TYR A 916 10.14 -25.96 11.11
C TYR A 916 11.37 -26.88 11.21
N GLY A 917 11.46 -27.96 10.44
CA GLY A 917 12.40 -29.08 10.63
C GLY A 917 13.90 -28.79 10.47
N GLY A 918 14.75 -29.60 11.11
CA GLY A 918 16.19 -29.71 10.82
C GLY A 918 16.49 -30.69 9.68
N GLU A 919 17.75 -30.78 9.23
CA GLU A 919 18.14 -31.78 8.21
C GLU A 919 17.98 -33.21 8.76
N ALA A 920 16.92 -33.92 8.35
CA ALA A 920 16.94 -35.37 8.35
C ALA A 920 17.79 -35.83 7.15
N ASN A 921 18.86 -36.59 7.42
CA ASN A 921 19.67 -37.29 6.42
C ASN A 921 18.77 -38.07 5.46
N GLU A 922 18.60 -37.58 4.23
CA GLU A 922 17.87 -38.26 3.14
C GLU A 922 18.71 -39.33 2.43
N HIS A 923 19.87 -39.70 2.97
CA HIS A 923 20.64 -40.86 2.50
C HIS A 923 20.17 -42.14 3.19
N ARG A 924 19.01 -42.67 2.77
CA ARG A 924 18.62 -44.10 2.83
C ARG A 924 17.22 -44.24 2.22
N ALA A 925 17.19 -44.31 0.89
CA ALA A 925 16.17 -45.05 0.15
C ALA A 925 16.92 -46.08 -0.70
#